data_AF-A0A7I8EZ68-F1
#
_entry.id   AF-A0A7I8EZ68-F1
#
_cell.length_a   1.000
_cell.length_b   1.000
_cell.length_c   1.000
_cell.angle_alpha   90.00
_cell.angle_beta   90.00
_cell.angle_gamma   90.00
#
_symmetry.space_group_name_H-M   'P 1'
#
loop_
_entity.id
_entity.type
_entity.pdbx_description
1 polymer ?
#
loop_
_entity_poly.entity_id
_entity_poly.type
_entity_poly.pdbx_seq_one_letter_code
_entity_poly.pdbx_strand_id
1 'polypeptide(L)'
;MKEMNKPKRKKVNQGNIFVTMAKPKIHTMEMPTLPTDEHIALYGRQSTLFQVLNNTQSYDFQVEQQKTIIIKYGWNEELIVEYFQDFAVSGTLGLGERVGITKLTEDIAEGKIKAVYVFLVDRLFRDRNLENVIRFANICQENNVVIITSVRMYYMNNRYDWEYFIEDCKRAWEQFDLQINQRMLPMRVNASHKGYYDSRVSDIGYTVDRDKQSPTFKKYIVHEEQAKVIKWLYNRFIELGGDLPALVRELSAKPGYHFPKYEDPKMHNKCYLMKVEGGYRIGSYQTVKRFLTDETYIDIWKTGDACYENNHEAIIDKYTWDTVQYLLEKRAENASTRRHGEVSIIQGLVIRPSEDCIVSLDTVSNSICFSYTPPTELCPTKYQYIKLSTVEDLFIEIFTKRVQEDENASGIGQSASELYEREQKNKAHLQKTIAGLQTKYDNIYADLNDTEISARMTKQTKLKKYEDLAAIEAEIAELQKQISKPSEGIPIVKLNETLEALRQNYKKLPKDRLRQVINIFTKGIELKELSSHFWGFAIHWEIWGIDKGIIWFKNSSRYDWDDEADNELKRQYEAGATEQEYMQAFPDCSLSSLSTRLWRIVKEWPIPQQNHKPHFKLSLNDMQHAKILEDATGLSLKEIADKKADKVFFMEHIDAANIPMCDECKAGCDTSVPIAVQ
;
A
#
# COMPACT_ATOMS: atom_id res chain seq x y z
N MET A 1 51.55 -9.44 -29.29
CA MET A 1 52.28 -10.73 -29.37
C MET A 1 53.58 -10.62 -28.63
N LYS A 2 53.76 -11.35 -27.52
CA LYS A 2 55.03 -11.96 -27.06
C LYS A 2 54.82 -12.65 -25.72
N GLU A 3 54.75 -13.99 -25.82
CA GLU A 3 55.32 -15.00 -24.93
C GLU A 3 55.27 -14.76 -23.41
N MET A 4 54.30 -15.42 -22.77
CA MET A 4 54.41 -15.81 -21.36
C MET A 4 55.50 -16.87 -21.20
N ASN A 5 56.64 -16.44 -20.67
CA ASN A 5 57.70 -17.29 -20.15
C ASN A 5 57.18 -18.14 -18.98
N LYS A 6 57.11 -19.47 -19.15
CA LYS A 6 56.86 -20.41 -18.04
C LYS A 6 58.06 -20.37 -17.06
N PRO A 7 57.85 -20.13 -15.75
CA PRO A 7 58.95 -20.24 -14.80
C PRO A 7 59.37 -21.70 -14.62
N LYS A 8 60.65 -21.98 -14.92
CA LYS A 8 61.31 -23.28 -14.73
C LYS A 8 61.23 -23.71 -13.26
N ARG A 9 60.63 -24.89 -13.00
CA ARG A 9 60.68 -25.55 -11.68
C ARG A 9 62.14 -25.85 -11.32
N LYS A 10 62.68 -25.18 -10.28
CA LYS A 10 63.99 -25.53 -9.71
C LYS A 10 63.87 -26.90 -9.01
N LYS A 11 64.65 -27.88 -9.45
CA LYS A 11 64.80 -29.16 -8.73
C LYS A 11 65.48 -28.90 -7.39
N VAL A 12 64.85 -29.33 -6.31
CA VAL A 12 65.40 -29.27 -4.95
C VAL A 12 66.42 -30.40 -4.79
N ASN A 13 67.69 -30.08 -4.56
CA ASN A 13 68.76 -31.06 -4.29
C ASN A 13 68.76 -31.47 -2.81
N GLN A 14 69.03 -32.74 -2.53
CA GLN A 14 68.94 -33.38 -1.20
C GLN A 14 69.82 -32.75 -0.10
N GLY A 15 70.82 -31.94 -0.45
CA GLY A 15 71.70 -31.27 0.51
C GLY A 15 71.13 -30.05 1.24
N ASN A 16 69.95 -29.54 0.85
CA ASN A 16 69.37 -28.30 1.42
C ASN A 16 67.99 -28.46 2.06
N ILE A 17 67.53 -29.70 2.31
CA ILE A 17 66.18 -29.95 2.86
C ILE A 17 66.05 -29.49 4.33
N PHE A 18 67.16 -29.41 5.06
CA PHE A 18 67.14 -29.14 6.51
C PHE A 18 67.54 -27.71 6.93
N VAL A 19 67.83 -26.79 6.00
CA VAL A 19 68.23 -25.40 6.33
C VAL A 19 67.09 -24.39 6.16
N THR A 20 65.94 -24.79 5.59
CA THR A 20 64.76 -23.91 5.43
C THR A 20 63.54 -24.36 6.23
N MET A 21 63.70 -25.17 7.28
CA MET A 21 62.66 -25.33 8.30
C MET A 21 63.13 -24.58 9.54
N ALA A 22 62.81 -23.28 9.61
CA ALA A 22 62.67 -22.64 10.90
C ALA A 22 61.73 -23.53 11.72
N LYS A 23 62.15 -23.92 12.94
CA LYS A 23 61.30 -24.68 13.86
C LYS A 23 59.89 -24.09 13.81
N PRO A 24 58.82 -24.88 13.59
CA PRO A 24 57.48 -24.34 13.64
C PRO A 24 57.36 -23.64 15.00
N LYS A 25 57.15 -22.32 14.99
CA LYS A 25 56.76 -21.63 16.20
C LYS A 25 55.48 -22.32 16.62
N ILE A 26 55.55 -23.09 17.69
CA ILE A 26 54.36 -23.48 18.43
C ILE A 26 53.78 -22.13 18.85
N HIS A 27 52.79 -21.63 18.12
CA HIS A 27 51.91 -20.61 18.65
C HIS A 27 51.22 -21.29 19.82
N THR A 28 51.77 -21.09 21.01
CA THR A 28 51.00 -21.20 22.24
C THR A 28 49.75 -20.36 21.97
N MET A 29 48.60 -21.02 21.77
CA MET A 29 47.32 -20.32 21.68
C MET A 29 47.10 -19.68 23.05
N GLU A 30 47.56 -18.45 23.23
CA GLU A 30 47.07 -17.59 24.30
C GLU A 30 45.56 -17.51 24.10
N MET A 31 44.78 -17.90 25.12
CA MET A 31 43.34 -17.77 25.05
C MET A 31 43.03 -16.28 24.92
N PRO A 32 42.39 -15.83 23.82
CA PRO A 32 42.07 -14.43 23.63
C PRO A 32 41.24 -13.94 24.81
N THR A 33 41.71 -12.89 25.47
CA THR A 33 41.01 -12.25 26.58
C THR A 33 39.82 -11.48 26.03
N LEU A 34 38.67 -11.60 26.70
CA LEU A 34 37.46 -10.85 26.34
C LEU A 34 37.72 -9.34 26.50
N PRO A 35 37.24 -8.48 25.56
CA PRO A 35 37.45 -7.04 25.64
C PRO A 35 36.47 -6.40 26.62
N THR A 36 36.63 -6.69 27.92
CA THR A 36 35.71 -6.27 28.99
C THR A 36 35.74 -4.77 29.29
N ASP A 37 36.80 -4.08 28.86
CA ASP A 37 36.97 -2.63 29.00
C ASP A 37 36.32 -1.83 27.84
N GLU A 38 35.82 -2.53 26.82
CA GLU A 38 35.22 -1.95 25.61
C GLU A 38 33.70 -2.19 25.57
N HIS A 39 32.98 -1.42 24.75
CA HIS A 39 31.53 -1.54 24.65
C HIS A 39 31.10 -2.89 24.03
N ILE A 40 30.06 -3.48 24.63
CA ILE A 40 29.40 -4.69 24.17
C ILE A 40 27.97 -4.39 23.73
N ALA A 41 27.61 -4.84 22.54
CA ALA A 41 26.25 -4.76 22.05
C ALA A 41 25.43 -5.94 22.55
N LEU A 42 24.32 -5.67 23.24
CA LEU A 42 23.29 -6.64 23.56
C LEU A 42 22.22 -6.57 22.46
N TYR A 43 22.21 -7.57 21.58
CA TYR A 43 21.26 -7.63 20.48
C TYR A 43 20.17 -8.68 20.72
N GLY A 44 18.91 -8.23 20.68
CA GLY A 44 17.76 -9.10 20.84
C GLY A 44 16.77 -8.95 19.72
N ARG A 45 16.23 -10.09 19.29
CA ARG A 45 15.12 -10.18 18.35
C ARG A 45 14.10 -11.18 18.83
N GLN A 46 12.87 -10.75 19.06
CA GLN A 46 11.77 -11.64 19.37
C GLN A 46 10.95 -11.93 18.12
N SER A 47 10.83 -13.22 17.79
CA SER A 47 10.02 -13.71 16.68
C SER A 47 8.55 -13.71 17.13
N THR A 48 7.86 -12.61 16.85
CA THR A 48 6.42 -12.29 16.99
C THR A 48 6.04 -11.29 18.10
N LEU A 49 5.25 -10.28 17.69
CA LEU A 49 4.52 -9.31 18.53
C LEU A 49 3.69 -9.98 19.65
N PHE A 50 3.29 -11.23 19.44
CA PHE A 50 2.54 -12.10 20.35
C PHE A 50 3.22 -12.35 21.70
N GLN A 51 4.56 -12.41 21.72
CA GLN A 51 5.30 -12.69 22.95
C GLN A 51 5.65 -11.40 23.73
N VAL A 52 5.69 -10.25 23.07
CA VAL A 52 6.01 -8.94 23.68
C VAL A 52 4.83 -8.42 24.48
N LEU A 53 3.62 -8.43 23.89
CA LEU A 53 2.43 -7.80 24.49
C LEU A 53 1.83 -8.58 25.69
N ASN A 54 1.95 -9.90 25.70
CA ASN A 54 1.37 -10.74 26.77
C ASN A 54 2.32 -10.97 27.96
N ASN A 55 3.54 -10.43 27.92
CA ASN A 55 4.63 -10.87 28.78
C ASN A 55 5.65 -9.75 29.05
N THR A 56 5.22 -8.50 29.25
CA THR A 56 6.11 -7.38 29.62
C THR A 56 6.98 -7.70 30.84
N GLN A 57 6.42 -8.36 31.86
CA GLN A 57 7.19 -8.84 33.01
C GLN A 57 8.21 -9.95 32.67
N SER A 58 8.00 -10.73 31.60
CA SER A 58 8.99 -11.70 31.12
C SER A 58 10.00 -11.07 30.16
N TYR A 59 9.69 -9.94 29.52
CA TYR A 59 10.54 -9.21 28.58
C TYR A 59 11.68 -8.51 29.31
N ASP A 60 11.35 -7.66 30.29
CA ASP A 60 12.35 -7.00 31.14
C ASP A 60 13.20 -8.07 31.82
N PHE A 61 12.57 -9.13 32.31
CA PHE A 61 13.26 -10.27 32.90
C PHE A 61 14.22 -11.01 31.94
N GLN A 62 13.94 -11.06 30.64
CA GLN A 62 14.83 -11.69 29.65
C GLN A 62 16.00 -10.79 29.27
N VAL A 63 15.79 -9.47 29.19
CA VAL A 63 16.86 -8.49 28.95
C VAL A 63 17.77 -8.41 30.18
N GLU A 64 17.19 -8.28 31.37
CA GLU A 64 17.90 -8.23 32.64
C GLU A 64 18.69 -9.52 32.92
N GLN A 65 18.14 -10.69 32.56
CA GLN A 65 18.90 -11.94 32.62
C GLN A 65 20.11 -11.96 31.66
N GLN A 66 19.95 -11.44 30.44
CA GLN A 66 21.06 -11.38 29.48
C GLN A 66 22.13 -10.38 29.92
N LYS A 67 21.75 -9.22 30.47
CA LYS A 67 22.69 -8.29 31.12
C LYS A 67 23.41 -8.92 32.29
N THR A 68 22.70 -9.66 33.14
CA THR A 68 23.31 -10.40 34.26
C THR A 68 24.36 -11.41 33.76
N ILE A 69 24.10 -12.06 32.62
CA ILE A 69 25.06 -12.97 32.00
C ILE A 69 26.29 -12.19 31.48
N ILE A 70 26.10 -11.05 30.81
CA ILE A 70 27.19 -10.19 30.32
C ILE A 70 28.05 -9.67 31.48
N ILE A 71 27.43 -9.23 32.57
CA ILE A 71 28.13 -8.77 33.79
C ILE A 71 28.95 -9.90 34.40
N LYS A 72 28.41 -11.13 34.42
CA LYS A 72 29.16 -12.33 34.86
C LYS A 72 30.37 -12.63 33.98
N TYR A 73 30.34 -12.26 32.70
CA TYR A 73 31.50 -12.36 31.80
C TYR A 73 32.53 -11.24 32.00
N GLY A 74 32.27 -10.25 32.86
CA GLY A 74 33.23 -9.24 33.30
C GLY A 74 32.99 -7.82 32.78
N TRP A 75 31.91 -7.57 32.04
CA TRP A 75 31.56 -6.22 31.58
C TRP A 75 30.86 -5.40 32.68
N ASN A 76 31.15 -4.09 32.69
CA ASN A 76 30.38 -3.12 33.46
C ASN A 76 29.07 -2.79 32.75
N GLU A 77 28.02 -2.50 33.53
CA GLU A 77 26.69 -2.19 33.00
C GLU A 77 26.69 -0.95 32.07
N GLU A 78 27.54 0.04 32.36
CA GLU A 78 27.70 1.26 31.56
C GLU A 78 28.26 1.01 30.15
N LEU A 79 28.92 -0.14 29.93
CA LEU A 79 29.50 -0.52 28.63
C LEU A 79 28.54 -1.37 27.79
N ILE A 80 27.34 -1.67 28.28
CA ILE A 80 26.33 -2.47 27.56
C ILE A 80 25.44 -1.55 26.72
N VAL A 81 25.48 -1.71 25.40
CA VAL A 81 24.65 -0.96 24.46
C VAL A 81 23.52 -1.85 23.93
N GLU A 82 22.28 -1.41 24.07
CA GLU A 82 21.09 -2.19 23.74
C GLU A 82 20.59 -1.97 22.30
N TYR A 83 20.46 -3.06 21.53
CA TYR A 83 19.96 -3.05 20.16
C TYR A 83 18.71 -3.92 20.03
N PHE A 84 17.57 -3.31 20.30
CA PHE A 84 16.27 -3.95 20.45
C PHE A 84 15.20 -3.38 19.50
N GLN A 85 15.60 -2.53 18.56
CA GLN A 85 14.68 -1.82 17.65
C GLN A 85 14.05 -2.74 16.59
N ASP A 86 14.53 -3.98 16.44
CA ASP A 86 14.04 -4.96 15.45
C ASP A 86 12.97 -5.93 15.99
N PHE A 87 12.27 -5.58 17.07
CA PHE A 87 11.23 -6.44 17.61
C PHE A 87 10.07 -6.62 16.62
N ALA A 88 9.60 -7.86 16.49
CA ALA A 88 8.58 -8.29 15.51
C ALA A 88 8.95 -8.17 14.02
N VAL A 89 10.19 -7.80 13.69
CA VAL A 89 10.70 -7.78 12.32
C VAL A 89 11.25 -9.16 11.93
N SER A 90 10.97 -9.60 10.70
CA SER A 90 11.41 -10.93 10.23
C SER A 90 12.93 -11.01 10.16
N GLY A 91 13.50 -12.13 10.60
CA GLY A 91 14.94 -12.41 10.48
C GLY A 91 15.37 -12.78 9.06
N THR A 92 14.41 -12.90 8.13
CA THR A 92 14.67 -13.06 6.69
C THR A 92 15.00 -11.73 6.01
N LEU A 93 14.68 -10.60 6.64
CA LEU A 93 15.02 -9.26 6.14
C LEU A 93 16.50 -8.97 6.41
N GLY A 94 17.14 -8.31 5.45
CA GLY A 94 18.59 -8.10 5.39
C GLY A 94 19.10 -6.90 6.16
N LEU A 95 20.40 -6.63 6.00
CA LEU A 95 21.05 -5.39 6.45
C LEU A 95 20.50 -4.21 5.62
N GLY A 96 19.97 -3.18 6.28
CA GLY A 96 19.31 -2.03 5.66
C GLY A 96 17.78 -2.00 5.85
N GLU A 97 17.14 -3.17 5.95
CA GLU A 97 15.69 -3.28 6.19
C GLU A 97 15.33 -3.31 7.68
N ARG A 98 16.34 -3.51 8.53
CA ARG A 98 16.20 -3.77 9.97
C ARG A 98 17.02 -2.76 10.76
N VAL A 99 16.34 -1.83 11.42
CA VAL A 99 16.95 -0.65 12.08
C VAL A 99 18.00 -1.05 13.13
N GLY A 100 17.70 -2.03 13.98
CA GLY A 100 18.57 -2.44 15.10
C GLY A 100 19.87 -3.10 14.65
N ILE A 101 19.79 -4.12 13.77
CA ILE A 101 20.99 -4.82 13.26
C ILE A 101 21.80 -3.94 12.31
N THR A 102 21.16 -3.04 11.57
CA THR A 102 21.85 -2.09 10.68
C THR A 102 22.67 -1.12 11.52
N LYS A 103 22.06 -0.50 12.53
CA LYS A 103 22.76 0.38 13.46
C LYS A 103 23.90 -0.32 14.20
N LEU A 104 23.67 -1.57 14.64
CA LEU A 104 24.74 -2.39 15.25
C LEU A 104 25.92 -2.57 14.29
N THR A 105 25.63 -2.88 13.02
CA THR A 105 26.67 -3.11 12.01
C THR A 105 27.46 -1.83 11.72
N GLU A 106 26.79 -0.67 11.69
CA GLU A 106 27.42 0.65 11.56
C GLU A 106 28.31 0.99 12.77
N ASP A 107 27.80 0.81 13.99
CA ASP A 107 28.57 1.07 15.22
C ASP A 107 29.79 0.13 15.36
N ILE A 108 29.70 -1.11 14.83
CA ILE A 108 30.87 -2.00 14.69
C ILE A 108 31.86 -1.47 13.66
N ALA A 109 31.39 -1.02 12.49
CA ALA A 109 32.24 -0.51 11.42
C ALA A 109 32.98 0.78 11.83
N GLU A 110 32.36 1.61 12.67
CA GLU A 110 32.97 2.79 13.29
C GLU A 110 33.90 2.44 14.47
N GLY A 111 33.98 1.16 14.86
CA GLY A 111 34.86 0.67 15.91
C GLY A 111 34.37 0.93 17.34
N LYS A 112 33.13 1.42 17.53
CA LYS A 112 32.54 1.71 18.84
C LYS A 112 32.22 0.44 19.63
N ILE A 113 31.84 -0.65 18.94
CA ILE A 113 31.46 -1.92 19.53
C ILE A 113 32.56 -2.96 19.24
N LYS A 114 33.06 -3.64 20.29
CA LYS A 114 34.09 -4.69 20.18
C LYS A 114 33.61 -6.08 20.55
N ALA A 115 32.43 -6.19 21.16
CA ALA A 115 31.77 -7.46 21.42
C ALA A 115 30.29 -7.39 21.10
N VAL A 116 29.70 -8.49 20.64
CA VAL A 116 28.27 -8.61 20.36
C VAL A 116 27.72 -9.83 21.09
N TYR A 117 26.79 -9.63 22.02
CA TYR A 117 26.06 -10.70 22.66
C TYR A 117 24.71 -10.92 22.00
N VAL A 118 24.43 -12.17 21.62
CA VAL A 118 23.12 -12.64 21.16
C VAL A 118 22.77 -13.97 21.80
N PHE A 119 21.52 -14.16 22.21
CA PHE A 119 21.15 -15.43 22.84
C PHE A 119 21.37 -16.64 21.91
N LEU A 120 20.93 -16.56 20.65
CA LEU A 120 21.11 -17.58 19.62
C LEU A 120 21.42 -16.92 18.27
N VAL A 121 22.19 -17.59 17.43
CA VAL A 121 22.58 -17.10 16.09
C VAL A 121 21.38 -16.86 15.16
N ASP A 122 20.27 -17.58 15.37
CA ASP A 122 19.02 -17.43 14.60
C ASP A 122 18.30 -16.09 14.86
N ARG A 123 18.75 -15.33 15.87
CA ARG A 123 18.28 -13.98 16.17
C ARG A 123 18.91 -12.94 15.25
N LEU A 124 20.15 -13.15 14.83
CA LEU A 124 20.88 -12.27 13.92
C LEU A 124 20.30 -12.38 12.51
N PHE A 125 20.37 -13.57 11.90
CA PHE A 125 20.02 -13.79 10.50
C PHE A 125 19.27 -15.10 10.27
N ARG A 126 18.37 -15.11 9.29
CA ARG A 126 17.72 -16.30 8.70
C ARG A 126 17.78 -16.20 7.17
N ASP A 127 18.98 -15.99 6.66
CA ASP A 127 19.26 -15.76 5.24
C ASP A 127 19.52 -17.09 4.51
N ARG A 128 18.81 -17.33 3.41
CA ARG A 128 18.98 -18.52 2.57
C ARG A 128 20.32 -18.49 1.81
N ASN A 129 20.72 -17.31 1.34
CA ASN A 129 21.90 -17.13 0.50
C ASN A 129 23.15 -16.78 1.32
N LEU A 130 22.97 -16.50 2.62
CA LEU A 130 24.03 -16.10 3.55
C LEU A 130 24.70 -14.76 3.21
N GLU A 131 24.17 -13.98 2.28
CA GLU A 131 24.77 -12.73 1.82
C GLU A 131 24.91 -11.73 2.97
N ASN A 132 23.85 -11.56 3.76
CA ASN A 132 23.87 -10.67 4.93
C ASN A 132 24.75 -11.22 6.05
N VAL A 133 24.80 -12.54 6.20
CA VAL A 133 25.63 -13.23 7.20
C VAL A 133 27.11 -12.98 6.90
N ILE A 134 27.51 -13.16 5.64
CA ILE A 134 28.89 -12.95 5.18
C ILE A 134 29.27 -11.48 5.33
N ARG A 135 28.39 -10.56 4.91
CA ARG A 135 28.65 -9.12 5.05
C ARG A 135 28.87 -8.71 6.51
N PHE A 136 27.99 -9.15 7.41
CA PHE A 136 28.14 -8.89 8.85
C PHE A 136 29.42 -9.53 9.43
N ALA A 137 29.70 -10.78 9.06
CA ALA A 137 30.88 -11.51 9.53
C ALA A 137 32.19 -10.84 9.08
N ASN A 138 32.25 -10.32 7.84
CA ASN A 138 33.40 -9.58 7.33
C ASN A 138 33.63 -8.28 8.09
N ILE A 139 32.58 -7.50 8.33
CA ILE A 139 32.67 -6.25 9.11
C ILE A 139 33.15 -6.53 10.54
N CYS A 140 32.66 -7.62 11.16
CA CYS A 140 33.11 -8.04 12.48
C CYS A 140 34.59 -8.51 12.47
N GLN A 141 35.02 -9.21 11.42
CA GLN A 141 36.40 -9.66 11.26
C GLN A 141 37.36 -8.49 11.10
N GLU A 142 37.03 -7.52 10.24
CA GLU A 142 37.83 -6.30 10.01
C GLU A 142 38.01 -5.48 11.30
N ASN A 143 37.01 -5.50 12.19
CA ASN A 143 37.02 -4.76 13.45
C ASN A 143 37.47 -5.57 14.68
N ASN A 144 37.88 -6.84 14.49
CA ASN A 144 38.27 -7.79 15.53
C ASN A 144 37.20 -8.00 16.62
N VAL A 145 35.93 -8.05 16.22
CA VAL A 145 34.79 -8.22 17.14
C VAL A 145 34.68 -9.66 17.63
N VAL A 146 34.27 -9.82 18.89
CA VAL A 146 33.91 -11.13 19.46
C VAL A 146 32.39 -11.28 19.50
N ILE A 147 31.85 -12.32 18.87
CA ILE A 147 30.42 -12.62 18.92
C ILE A 147 30.19 -13.68 20.01
N ILE A 148 29.44 -13.34 21.03
CA ILE A 148 29.14 -14.19 22.18
C ILE A 148 27.70 -14.71 22.06
N THR A 149 27.54 -16.02 22.15
CA THR A 149 26.23 -16.67 22.20
C THR A 149 26.07 -17.54 23.44
N SER A 150 24.84 -17.98 23.73
CA SER A 150 24.59 -18.91 24.84
C SER A 150 25.31 -20.25 24.69
N VAL A 151 25.71 -20.61 23.46
CA VAL A 151 26.34 -21.90 23.14
C VAL A 151 27.85 -21.77 22.95
N ARG A 152 28.30 -20.70 22.27
CA ARG A 152 29.69 -20.52 21.84
C ARG A 152 30.08 -19.05 21.69
N MET A 153 31.36 -18.77 21.84
CA MET A 153 31.99 -17.49 21.47
C MET A 153 32.74 -17.64 20.14
N TYR A 154 32.60 -16.66 19.25
CA TYR A 154 33.28 -16.59 17.97
C TYR A 154 34.24 -15.41 17.97
N TYR A 155 35.54 -15.70 17.90
CA TYR A 155 36.57 -14.68 17.73
C TYR A 155 36.73 -14.41 16.24
N MET A 156 36.14 -13.33 15.72
CA MET A 156 36.02 -13.13 14.26
C MET A 156 37.35 -12.88 13.55
N ASN A 157 38.40 -12.54 14.30
CA ASN A 157 39.78 -12.47 13.82
C ASN A 157 40.39 -13.86 13.52
N ASN A 158 39.84 -14.92 14.12
CA ASN A 158 40.24 -16.29 13.86
C ASN A 158 39.42 -16.86 12.70
N ARG A 159 40.11 -17.26 11.63
CA ARG A 159 39.50 -17.86 10.46
C ARG A 159 38.60 -19.06 10.79
N TYR A 160 38.99 -19.90 11.74
CA TYR A 160 38.19 -21.06 12.12
C TYR A 160 36.85 -20.64 12.75
N ASP A 161 36.85 -19.69 13.67
CA ASP A 161 35.62 -19.22 14.32
C ASP A 161 34.73 -18.45 13.34
N TRP A 162 35.32 -17.70 12.41
CA TRP A 162 34.60 -17.07 11.30
C TRP A 162 33.86 -18.12 10.45
N GLU A 163 34.55 -19.17 10.00
CA GLU A 163 33.96 -20.25 9.20
C GLU A 163 32.86 -21.00 9.99
N TYR A 164 33.08 -21.22 11.29
CA TYR A 164 32.08 -21.83 12.18
C TYR A 164 30.84 -20.97 12.38
N PHE A 165 30.99 -19.65 12.50
CA PHE A 165 29.86 -18.73 12.63
C PHE A 165 28.95 -18.80 11.39
N ILE A 166 29.53 -18.76 10.19
CA ILE A 166 28.78 -18.90 8.93
C ILE A 166 28.03 -20.24 8.90
N GLU A 167 28.69 -21.33 9.27
CA GLU A 167 28.10 -22.67 9.27
C GLU A 167 26.97 -22.81 10.30
N ASP A 168 27.11 -22.21 11.49
CA ASP A 168 26.05 -22.20 12.51
C ASP A 168 24.83 -21.37 12.06
N CYS A 169 25.05 -20.23 11.39
CA CYS A 169 23.97 -19.46 10.75
C CYS A 169 23.28 -20.25 9.64
N LYS A 170 24.04 -20.98 8.81
CA LYS A 170 23.50 -21.86 7.77
C LYS A 170 22.64 -22.98 8.35
N ARG A 171 23.14 -23.68 9.38
CA ARG A 171 22.39 -24.72 10.08
C ARG A 171 21.10 -24.17 10.72
N ALA A 172 21.14 -22.96 11.27
CA ALA A 172 19.96 -22.29 11.79
C ALA A 172 18.90 -22.04 10.70
N TRP A 173 19.32 -21.63 9.49
CA TRP A 173 18.40 -21.49 8.35
C TRP A 173 17.84 -22.84 7.88
N GLU A 174 18.67 -23.87 7.74
CA GLU A 174 18.22 -25.21 7.31
C GLU A 174 17.19 -25.80 8.28
N GLN A 175 17.42 -25.64 9.59
CA GLN A 175 16.45 -26.05 10.62
C GLN A 175 15.15 -25.27 10.52
N PHE A 176 15.21 -23.96 10.29
CA PHE A 176 14.04 -23.12 10.08
C PHE A 176 13.25 -23.56 8.84
N ASP A 177 13.91 -23.76 7.71
CA ASP A 177 13.28 -24.19 6.46
C ASP A 177 12.61 -25.56 6.62
N LEU A 178 13.31 -26.52 7.21
CA LEU A 178 12.77 -27.86 7.44
C LEU A 178 11.57 -27.87 8.40
N GLN A 179 11.64 -27.14 9.52
CA GLN A 179 10.57 -27.13 10.52
C GLN A 179 9.38 -26.27 10.09
N ILE A 180 9.62 -25.08 9.57
CA ILE A 180 8.56 -24.14 9.21
C ILE A 180 8.05 -24.42 7.79
N ASN A 181 8.93 -24.34 6.79
CA ASN A 181 8.53 -24.33 5.38
C ASN A 181 8.19 -25.73 4.85
N GLN A 182 8.97 -26.75 5.20
CA GLN A 182 8.78 -28.11 4.66
C GLN A 182 7.79 -28.94 5.49
N ARG A 183 7.64 -28.66 6.79
CA ARG A 183 6.74 -29.41 7.69
C ARG A 183 5.49 -28.63 8.03
N MET A 184 5.63 -27.54 8.80
CA MET A 184 4.45 -26.87 9.36
C MET A 184 3.56 -26.21 8.31
N LEU A 185 4.11 -25.52 7.32
CA LEU A 185 3.29 -24.86 6.28
C LEU A 185 2.47 -25.87 5.46
N PRO A 186 3.05 -26.96 4.88
CA PRO A 186 2.28 -28.00 4.20
C PRO A 186 1.25 -28.66 5.10
N MET A 187 1.56 -28.90 6.38
CA MET A 187 0.59 -29.47 7.33
C MET A 187 -0.57 -28.51 7.62
N ARG A 188 -0.32 -27.20 7.68
CA ARG A 188 -1.39 -26.17 7.82
C ARG A 188 -2.27 -26.12 6.57
N VAL A 189 -1.66 -26.14 5.39
CA VAL A 189 -2.39 -26.19 4.11
C VAL A 189 -3.25 -27.46 4.03
N ASN A 190 -2.69 -28.62 4.35
CA ASN A 190 -3.43 -29.88 4.39
C ASN A 190 -4.57 -29.88 5.42
N ALA A 191 -4.37 -29.28 6.59
CA ALA A 191 -5.45 -29.10 7.57
C ALA A 191 -6.58 -28.23 7.01
N SER A 192 -6.22 -27.12 6.35
CA SER A 192 -7.17 -26.23 5.68
C SER A 192 -8.00 -26.94 4.62
N HIS A 193 -7.37 -27.75 3.75
CA HIS A 193 -8.06 -28.56 2.73
C HIS A 193 -8.85 -29.74 3.30
N LYS A 194 -8.77 -30.00 4.60
CA LYS A 194 -9.67 -30.93 5.30
C LYS A 194 -10.81 -30.21 6.01
N GLY A 195 -10.92 -28.89 5.83
CA GLY A 195 -11.90 -28.06 6.52
C GLY A 195 -11.57 -27.86 8.00
N TYR A 196 -10.31 -28.00 8.40
CA TYR A 196 -9.86 -27.70 9.75
C TYR A 196 -9.18 -26.34 9.80
N TYR A 197 -9.33 -25.67 10.93
CA TYR A 197 -8.67 -24.41 11.24
C TYR A 197 -7.15 -24.53 11.11
N ASP A 198 -6.59 -23.65 10.28
CA ASP A 198 -5.20 -23.63 9.84
C ASP A 198 -4.37 -22.52 10.52
N SER A 199 -4.85 -22.01 11.67
CA SER A 199 -4.22 -20.91 12.42
C SER A 199 -4.26 -19.53 11.74
N ARG A 200 -5.13 -19.32 10.75
CA ARG A 200 -5.47 -17.99 10.21
C ARG A 200 -6.16 -17.10 11.24
N VAL A 201 -6.34 -15.82 10.92
CA VAL A 201 -7.20 -14.94 11.74
C VAL A 201 -8.60 -15.55 11.75
N SER A 202 -9.17 -15.81 12.93
CA SER A 202 -10.53 -16.32 13.01
C SER A 202 -11.51 -15.17 12.73
N ASP A 203 -12.62 -15.49 12.07
CA ASP A 203 -13.62 -14.50 11.72
C ASP A 203 -14.43 -14.07 12.95
N ILE A 204 -14.88 -12.82 12.97
CA ILE A 204 -15.60 -12.23 14.11
C ILE A 204 -16.95 -12.92 14.25
N GLY A 205 -17.34 -13.29 15.47
CA GLY A 205 -18.52 -14.13 15.68
C GLY A 205 -18.21 -15.62 15.79
N TYR A 206 -16.99 -16.05 15.46
CA TYR A 206 -16.53 -17.42 15.63
C TYR A 206 -15.35 -17.53 16.60
N THR A 207 -15.26 -18.67 17.27
CA THR A 207 -14.08 -19.17 17.97
C THR A 207 -13.70 -20.55 17.43
N VAL A 208 -12.54 -21.08 17.83
CA VAL A 208 -12.06 -22.37 17.33
C VAL A 208 -12.17 -23.42 18.42
N ASP A 209 -12.76 -24.56 18.09
CA ASP A 209 -12.76 -25.72 18.97
C ASP A 209 -11.35 -26.28 19.16
N ARG A 210 -10.94 -26.38 20.42
CA ARG A 210 -9.62 -26.88 20.82
C ARG A 210 -9.69 -28.17 21.62
N ASP A 211 -10.89 -28.62 21.96
CA ASP A 211 -11.04 -29.88 22.67
C ASP A 211 -10.81 -31.04 21.70
N LYS A 212 -9.77 -31.83 21.97
CA LYS A 212 -9.41 -33.00 21.15
C LYS A 212 -10.48 -34.08 21.17
N GLN A 213 -11.34 -34.10 22.18
CA GLN A 213 -12.42 -35.08 22.33
C GLN A 213 -13.71 -34.63 21.64
N SER A 214 -13.80 -33.36 21.25
CA SER A 214 -14.98 -32.81 20.61
C SER A 214 -15.10 -33.27 19.14
N PRO A 215 -16.31 -33.59 18.65
CA PRO A 215 -16.54 -33.91 17.24
C PRO A 215 -16.24 -32.72 16.30
N THR A 216 -16.24 -31.49 16.85
CA THR A 216 -15.93 -30.26 16.13
C THR A 216 -14.47 -29.81 16.31
N PHE A 217 -13.58 -30.67 16.81
CA PHE A 217 -12.17 -30.33 17.02
C PHE A 217 -11.54 -29.64 15.79
N LYS A 218 -10.91 -28.48 16.01
CA LYS A 218 -10.34 -27.59 14.99
C LYS A 218 -11.35 -27.00 14.00
N LYS A 219 -12.64 -26.93 14.32
CA LYS A 219 -13.63 -26.20 13.51
C LYS A 219 -14.04 -24.90 14.19
N TYR A 220 -14.73 -24.04 13.43
CA TYR A 220 -15.36 -22.85 13.98
C TYR A 220 -16.57 -23.24 14.85
N ILE A 221 -16.72 -22.55 15.97
CA ILE A 221 -17.86 -22.60 16.89
C ILE A 221 -18.38 -21.17 17.04
N VAL A 222 -19.69 -20.99 17.07
CA VAL A 222 -20.31 -19.68 17.24
C VAL A 222 -19.95 -19.08 18.60
N HIS A 223 -19.48 -17.84 18.58
CA HIS A 223 -19.31 -17.00 19.75
C HIS A 223 -20.49 -16.02 19.85
N GLU A 224 -21.48 -16.41 20.65
CA GLU A 224 -22.80 -15.77 20.71
C GLU A 224 -22.79 -14.24 20.85
N GLU A 225 -21.95 -13.69 21.74
CA GLU A 225 -21.92 -12.23 21.98
C GLU A 225 -21.48 -11.44 20.75
N GLN A 226 -20.56 -11.98 19.95
CA GLN A 226 -20.13 -11.34 18.70
C GLN A 226 -21.09 -11.69 17.54
N ALA A 227 -21.62 -12.92 17.51
CA ALA A 227 -22.57 -13.36 16.51
C ALA A 227 -23.87 -12.53 16.52
N LYS A 228 -24.32 -12.08 17.71
CA LYS A 228 -25.44 -11.13 17.84
C LYS A 228 -25.23 -9.84 17.05
N VAL A 229 -24.02 -9.29 17.07
CA VAL A 229 -23.67 -8.06 16.35
C VAL A 229 -23.63 -8.31 14.84
N ILE A 230 -23.12 -9.46 14.41
CA ILE A 230 -23.15 -9.87 12.99
C ILE A 230 -24.59 -10.02 12.50
N LYS A 231 -25.45 -10.74 13.25
CA LYS A 231 -26.88 -10.87 12.94
C LYS A 231 -27.57 -9.51 12.85
N TRP A 232 -27.27 -8.60 13.79
CA TRP A 232 -27.79 -7.23 13.76
C TRP A 232 -27.33 -6.46 12.51
N LEU A 233 -26.06 -6.57 12.10
CA LEU A 233 -25.55 -5.89 10.90
C LEU A 233 -26.31 -6.32 9.63
N TYR A 234 -26.55 -7.63 9.46
CA TYR A 234 -27.30 -8.17 8.31
C TYR A 234 -28.74 -7.66 8.29
N ASN A 235 -29.44 -7.79 9.42
CA ASN A 235 -30.83 -7.33 9.52
C ASN A 235 -30.94 -5.82 9.32
N ARG A 236 -30.04 -5.04 9.93
CA ARG A 236 -30.03 -3.58 9.80
C ARG A 236 -29.75 -3.13 8.37
N PHE A 237 -28.88 -3.82 7.65
CA PHE A 237 -28.64 -3.55 6.23
C PHE A 237 -29.89 -3.76 5.38
N ILE A 238 -30.67 -4.81 5.66
CA ILE A 238 -31.95 -5.09 5.00
C ILE A 238 -32.99 -4.00 5.34
N GLU A 239 -33.10 -3.63 6.62
CA GLU A 239 -34.00 -2.55 7.08
C GLU A 239 -33.70 -1.21 6.40
N LEU A 240 -32.43 -0.91 6.16
CA LEU A 240 -31.97 0.28 5.44
C LEU A 240 -32.12 0.16 3.92
N GLY A 241 -32.77 -0.89 3.41
CA GLY A 241 -33.01 -1.10 1.98
C GLY A 241 -31.73 -1.32 1.17
N GLY A 242 -30.66 -1.79 1.80
CA GLY A 242 -29.36 -1.95 1.16
C GLY A 242 -28.50 -0.68 1.12
N ASP A 243 -28.84 0.36 1.90
CA ASP A 243 -28.01 1.56 1.97
C ASP A 243 -26.78 1.41 2.88
N LEU A 244 -25.68 0.91 2.29
CA LEU A 244 -24.43 0.67 3.01
C LEU A 244 -23.82 1.94 3.65
N PRO A 245 -23.74 3.12 2.97
CA PRO A 245 -23.38 4.38 3.61
C PRO A 245 -24.24 4.77 4.81
N ALA A 246 -25.55 4.52 4.79
CA ALA A 246 -26.39 4.79 5.95
C ALA A 246 -26.01 3.91 7.14
N LEU A 247 -25.78 2.61 6.90
CA LEU A 247 -25.32 1.68 7.92
C LEU A 247 -23.97 2.09 8.51
N VAL A 248 -23.03 2.51 7.64
CA VAL A 248 -21.71 2.96 8.07
C VAL A 248 -21.81 4.24 8.91
N ARG A 249 -22.63 5.22 8.51
CA ARG A 249 -22.88 6.42 9.32
C ARG A 249 -23.48 6.09 10.69
N GLU A 250 -24.41 5.14 10.76
CA GLU A 250 -25.01 4.69 12.01
C GLU A 250 -23.97 4.02 12.93
N LEU A 251 -23.08 3.21 12.36
CA LEU A 251 -21.94 2.63 13.07
C LEU A 251 -20.97 3.70 13.58
N SER A 252 -20.63 4.69 12.75
CA SER A 252 -19.75 5.80 13.14
C SER A 252 -20.30 6.58 14.33
N ALA A 253 -21.61 6.85 14.31
CA ALA A 253 -22.28 7.63 15.35
C ALA A 253 -22.31 6.92 16.72
N LYS A 254 -22.16 5.59 16.76
CA LYS A 254 -22.12 4.85 18.02
C LYS A 254 -20.73 4.97 18.66
N PRO A 255 -20.58 5.54 19.87
CA PRO A 255 -19.28 5.61 20.54
C PRO A 255 -18.85 4.24 21.09
N GLY A 256 -17.54 4.04 21.25
CA GLY A 256 -16.97 2.83 21.87
C GLY A 256 -16.78 1.64 20.93
N TYR A 257 -16.94 0.41 21.45
CA TYR A 257 -16.78 -0.83 20.68
C TYR A 257 -18.08 -1.25 20.00
N HIS A 258 -17.95 -1.90 18.83
CA HIS A 258 -19.07 -2.58 18.17
C HIS A 258 -19.16 -4.03 18.62
N PHE A 259 -18.00 -4.68 18.77
CA PHE A 259 -17.90 -6.05 19.23
C PHE A 259 -17.23 -6.10 20.61
N PRO A 260 -17.80 -6.82 21.57
CA PRO A 260 -17.19 -6.94 22.90
C PRO A 260 -15.82 -7.62 22.82
N LYS A 261 -14.93 -7.27 23.76
CA LYS A 261 -13.62 -7.92 23.88
C LYS A 261 -13.81 -9.41 24.09
N TYR A 262 -13.14 -10.19 23.27
CA TYR A 262 -13.06 -11.63 23.41
C TYR A 262 -11.63 -12.01 23.79
N GLU A 263 -11.48 -12.55 25.00
CA GLU A 263 -10.18 -12.96 25.56
C GLU A 263 -9.80 -14.37 25.12
N ASP A 264 -9.63 -14.55 23.81
CA ASP A 264 -8.85 -15.67 23.31
C ASP A 264 -7.43 -15.17 23.02
N PRO A 265 -6.42 -15.65 23.77
CA PRO A 265 -5.03 -15.23 23.62
C PRO A 265 -4.52 -15.31 22.18
N LYS A 266 -5.04 -16.25 21.37
CA LYS A 266 -4.64 -16.48 19.97
C LYS A 266 -5.36 -15.59 18.95
N MET A 267 -6.53 -15.06 19.31
CA MET A 267 -7.40 -14.24 18.45
C MET A 267 -7.10 -12.75 18.64
N HIS A 268 -6.84 -12.31 19.88
CA HIS A 268 -6.68 -10.90 20.23
C HIS A 268 -5.57 -10.17 19.45
N ASN A 269 -4.51 -10.86 19.05
CA ASN A 269 -3.36 -10.26 18.34
C ASN A 269 -3.44 -10.34 16.82
N LYS A 270 -4.48 -11.00 16.29
CA LYS A 270 -4.67 -11.23 14.85
C LYS A 270 -5.92 -10.54 14.30
N CYS A 271 -6.77 -9.98 15.17
CA CYS A 271 -7.96 -9.25 14.78
C CYS A 271 -7.60 -8.07 13.86
N TYR A 272 -8.26 -7.99 12.71
CA TYR A 272 -8.09 -6.89 11.75
C TYR A 272 -8.96 -5.67 12.07
N LEU A 273 -9.73 -5.71 13.17
CA LEU A 273 -10.53 -4.58 13.65
C LEU A 273 -9.70 -3.65 14.54
N MET A 274 -10.13 -2.40 14.61
CA MET A 274 -9.54 -1.42 15.54
C MET A 274 -9.79 -1.86 16.98
N LYS A 275 -8.72 -1.91 17.78
CA LYS A 275 -8.82 -2.18 19.22
C LYS A 275 -9.19 -0.88 19.93
N VAL A 276 -10.25 -0.93 20.74
CA VAL A 276 -10.71 0.19 21.56
C VAL A 276 -10.95 -0.30 22.99
N GLU A 277 -11.10 0.62 23.93
CA GLU A 277 -11.42 0.24 25.30
C GLU A 277 -12.71 -0.60 25.35
N GLY A 278 -12.64 -1.76 26.02
CA GLY A 278 -13.76 -2.70 26.13
C GLY A 278 -14.00 -3.64 24.94
N GLY A 279 -13.35 -3.47 23.78
CA GLY A 279 -13.56 -4.37 22.64
C GLY A 279 -12.95 -3.97 21.30
N TYR A 280 -13.69 -4.24 20.22
CA TYR A 280 -13.28 -3.99 18.85
C TYR A 280 -14.27 -3.09 18.12
N ARG A 281 -13.74 -2.14 17.35
CA ARG A 281 -14.50 -1.19 16.53
C ARG A 281 -14.24 -1.46 15.05
N ILE A 282 -15.29 -1.30 14.25
CA ILE A 282 -15.18 -1.35 12.78
C ILE A 282 -14.56 -0.04 12.35
N GLY A 283 -13.45 -0.10 11.60
CA GLY A 283 -12.70 1.09 11.20
C GLY A 283 -12.92 1.55 9.77
N SER A 284 -13.47 0.72 8.89
CA SER A 284 -13.64 1.08 7.48
C SER A 284 -14.95 0.59 6.86
N TYR A 285 -15.42 1.33 5.85
CA TYR A 285 -16.49 0.91 4.96
C TYR A 285 -16.24 -0.48 4.37
N GLN A 286 -15.00 -0.77 3.98
CA GLN A 286 -14.62 -2.05 3.38
C GLN A 286 -14.73 -3.21 4.37
N THR A 287 -14.51 -2.97 5.66
CA THR A 287 -14.72 -3.96 6.72
C THR A 287 -16.20 -4.34 6.83
N VAL A 288 -17.11 -3.37 6.80
CA VAL A 288 -18.57 -3.65 6.83
C VAL A 288 -18.97 -4.44 5.60
N LYS A 289 -18.50 -4.02 4.41
CA LYS A 289 -18.76 -4.76 3.17
C LYS A 289 -18.25 -6.19 3.25
N ARG A 290 -17.03 -6.40 3.75
CA ARG A 290 -16.45 -7.75 3.94
C ARG A 290 -17.36 -8.59 4.82
N PHE A 291 -17.84 -8.07 5.95
CA PHE A 291 -18.75 -8.83 6.81
C PHE A 291 -20.02 -9.27 6.09
N LEU A 292 -20.62 -8.39 5.29
CA LEU A 292 -21.84 -8.69 4.53
C LEU A 292 -21.62 -9.66 3.35
N THR A 293 -20.37 -9.90 2.94
CA THR A 293 -20.01 -10.78 1.82
C THR A 293 -19.16 -11.97 2.24
N ASP A 294 -18.92 -12.18 3.53
CA ASP A 294 -18.09 -13.29 4.02
C ASP A 294 -18.90 -14.58 4.14
N GLU A 295 -18.67 -15.51 3.21
CA GLU A 295 -19.41 -16.77 3.14
C GLU A 295 -19.17 -17.69 4.35
N THR A 296 -18.17 -17.40 5.18
CA THR A 296 -18.02 -18.11 6.46
C THR A 296 -19.25 -17.97 7.36
N TYR A 297 -20.06 -16.91 7.23
CA TYR A 297 -21.28 -16.75 8.01
C TYR A 297 -22.42 -17.67 7.61
N ILE A 298 -22.33 -18.29 6.44
CA ILE A 298 -23.26 -19.30 5.91
C ILE A 298 -22.58 -20.67 5.82
N ASP A 299 -21.80 -21.06 6.84
CA ASP A 299 -21.17 -22.38 7.01
C ASP A 299 -20.12 -22.83 5.98
N ILE A 300 -19.67 -21.93 5.09
CA ILE A 300 -18.69 -22.25 4.04
C ILE A 300 -17.26 -21.99 4.52
N TRP A 301 -16.40 -23.01 4.45
CA TRP A 301 -14.95 -22.86 4.65
C TRP A 301 -14.22 -22.74 3.31
N LYS A 302 -13.51 -21.63 3.09
CA LYS A 302 -12.73 -21.38 1.86
C LYS A 302 -11.23 -21.54 2.07
N THR A 303 -10.57 -22.20 1.13
CA THR A 303 -9.11 -22.33 1.12
C THR A 303 -8.56 -22.47 -0.30
N GLY A 304 -7.79 -21.47 -0.75
CA GLY A 304 -7.44 -21.36 -2.17
C GLY A 304 -8.70 -21.33 -3.01
N ASP A 305 -8.78 -22.18 -4.02
CA ASP A 305 -9.95 -22.31 -4.90
C ASP A 305 -11.00 -23.31 -4.40
N ALA A 306 -10.75 -23.98 -3.25
CA ALA A 306 -11.67 -24.96 -2.69
C ALA A 306 -12.65 -24.34 -1.70
N CYS A 307 -13.92 -24.74 -1.80
CA CYS A 307 -15.02 -24.38 -0.90
C CYS A 307 -15.60 -25.64 -0.27
N TYR A 308 -15.75 -25.65 1.06
CA TYR A 308 -16.35 -26.75 1.82
C TYR A 308 -17.61 -26.24 2.53
N GLU A 309 -18.78 -26.63 2.02
CA GLU A 309 -20.09 -26.30 2.60
C GLU A 309 -20.35 -27.10 3.88
N ASN A 310 -21.25 -26.61 4.74
CA ASN A 310 -21.64 -27.23 6.01
C ASN A 310 -20.42 -27.56 6.91
N ASN A 311 -19.40 -26.71 6.90
CA ASN A 311 -18.16 -26.98 7.64
C ASN A 311 -18.36 -26.81 9.16
N HIS A 312 -19.06 -25.74 9.53
CA HIS A 312 -19.32 -25.26 10.89
C HIS A 312 -20.75 -24.69 10.99
N GLU A 313 -21.17 -24.26 12.17
CA GLU A 313 -22.52 -23.71 12.36
C GLU A 313 -22.66 -22.30 11.73
N ALA A 314 -23.67 -22.10 10.89
CA ALA A 314 -23.95 -20.81 10.28
C ALA A 314 -24.46 -19.79 11.31
N ILE A 315 -23.94 -18.56 11.27
CA ILE A 315 -24.45 -17.43 12.07
C ILE A 315 -25.68 -16.81 11.40
N ILE A 316 -25.68 -16.78 10.06
CA ILE A 316 -26.73 -16.16 9.24
C ILE A 316 -27.42 -17.27 8.45
N ASP A 317 -28.76 -17.25 8.41
CA ASP A 317 -29.51 -18.17 7.57
C ASP A 317 -29.40 -17.81 6.09
N LYS A 318 -29.61 -18.81 5.22
CA LYS A 318 -29.42 -18.67 3.78
C LYS A 318 -30.33 -17.60 3.17
N TYR A 319 -31.57 -17.45 3.65
CA TYR A 319 -32.52 -16.47 3.12
C TYR A 319 -32.08 -15.03 3.42
N THR A 320 -31.65 -14.77 4.66
CA THR A 320 -31.09 -13.47 5.05
C THR A 320 -29.84 -13.15 4.22
N TRP A 321 -28.95 -14.12 4.05
CA TRP A 321 -27.75 -13.97 3.20
C TRP A 321 -28.08 -13.62 1.75
N ASP A 322 -28.95 -14.41 1.11
CA ASP A 322 -29.32 -14.23 -0.31
C ASP A 322 -30.00 -12.87 -0.51
N THR A 323 -30.80 -12.41 0.44
CA THR A 323 -31.41 -11.07 0.43
C THR A 323 -30.35 -9.97 0.46
N VAL A 324 -29.34 -10.08 1.33
CA VAL A 324 -28.23 -9.12 1.41
C VAL A 324 -27.42 -9.12 0.11
N GLN A 325 -27.08 -10.28 -0.45
CA GLN A 325 -26.35 -10.36 -1.72
C GLN A 325 -27.13 -9.70 -2.86
N TYR A 326 -28.44 -9.96 -2.96
CA TYR A 326 -29.31 -9.32 -3.94
C TYR A 326 -29.33 -7.79 -3.80
N LEU A 327 -29.43 -7.26 -2.58
CA LEU A 327 -29.40 -5.81 -2.34
C LEU A 327 -28.05 -5.19 -2.72
N LEU A 328 -26.94 -5.88 -2.45
CA LEU A 328 -25.60 -5.45 -2.84
C LEU A 328 -25.42 -5.46 -4.36
N GLU A 329 -25.90 -6.49 -5.05
CA GLU A 329 -25.84 -6.62 -6.51
C GLU A 329 -26.69 -5.55 -7.19
N LYS A 330 -27.96 -5.40 -6.80
CA LYS A 330 -28.84 -4.35 -7.33
C LYS A 330 -28.24 -2.95 -7.17
N ARG A 331 -27.53 -2.70 -6.06
CA ARG A 331 -26.78 -1.45 -5.86
C ARG A 331 -25.62 -1.31 -6.85
N ALA A 332 -24.86 -2.38 -7.08
CA ALA A 332 -23.77 -2.40 -8.05
C ALA A 332 -24.27 -2.18 -9.48
N GLU A 333 -25.40 -2.78 -9.86
CA GLU A 333 -26.08 -2.54 -11.13
C GLU A 333 -26.50 -1.08 -11.29
N ASN A 334 -27.14 -0.51 -10.27
CA ASN A 334 -27.53 0.92 -10.26
C ASN A 334 -26.32 1.87 -10.29
N ALA A 335 -25.19 1.47 -9.72
CA ALA A 335 -23.94 2.23 -9.85
C ALA A 335 -23.33 2.08 -11.25
N SER A 336 -23.43 0.90 -11.87
CA SER A 336 -22.97 0.60 -13.23
C SER A 336 -23.78 1.32 -14.30
N THR A 337 -25.09 1.44 -14.13
CA THR A 337 -25.96 2.23 -15.02
C THR A 337 -25.70 3.73 -14.90
N ARG A 338 -25.35 4.23 -13.70
CA ARG A 338 -24.83 5.61 -13.52
C ARG A 338 -23.45 5.82 -14.18
N ARG A 339 -22.59 4.79 -14.19
CA ARG A 339 -21.27 4.82 -14.87
C ARG A 339 -21.36 4.76 -16.40
N HIS A 340 -22.50 4.44 -16.98
CA HIS A 340 -22.75 4.57 -18.44
C HIS A 340 -23.02 6.02 -18.88
N GLY A 341 -22.85 7.01 -17.99
CA GLY A 341 -22.70 8.41 -18.39
C GLY A 341 -21.46 8.64 -19.24
N GLU A 342 -21.45 9.71 -20.02
CA GLU A 342 -20.31 10.14 -20.82
C GLU A 342 -19.06 10.21 -19.92
N VAL A 343 -17.96 9.55 -20.31
CA VAL A 343 -16.74 9.50 -19.49
C VAL A 343 -15.93 10.78 -19.69
N SER A 344 -15.44 11.34 -18.58
CA SER A 344 -14.55 12.50 -18.61
C SER A 344 -13.24 12.21 -19.35
N ILE A 345 -12.71 13.21 -20.07
CA ILE A 345 -11.43 13.08 -20.78
C ILE A 345 -10.23 12.97 -19.83
N ILE A 346 -10.38 13.47 -18.60
CA ILE A 346 -9.34 13.41 -17.54
C ILE A 346 -9.60 12.27 -16.54
N GLN A 347 -10.53 11.37 -16.84
CA GLN A 347 -10.84 10.24 -15.98
C GLN A 347 -9.62 9.34 -15.79
N GLY A 348 -9.17 9.22 -14.54
CA GLY A 348 -8.00 8.43 -14.16
C GLY A 348 -6.67 9.18 -14.18
N LEU A 349 -6.66 10.46 -14.57
CA LEU A 349 -5.45 11.29 -14.59
C LEU A 349 -5.31 12.16 -13.34
N VAL A 350 -6.39 12.43 -12.61
CA VAL A 350 -6.33 13.24 -11.38
C VAL A 350 -5.59 12.47 -10.30
N ILE A 351 -4.46 13.02 -9.84
CA ILE A 351 -3.60 12.42 -8.83
C ILE A 351 -4.25 12.61 -7.45
N ARG A 352 -4.28 11.53 -6.65
CA ARG A 352 -4.73 11.59 -5.27
C ARG A 352 -3.77 12.45 -4.43
N PRO A 353 -4.24 13.44 -3.67
CA PRO A 353 -3.37 14.27 -2.83
C PRO A 353 -2.67 13.49 -1.69
N SER A 354 -3.32 12.44 -1.19
CA SER A 354 -2.86 11.64 -0.05
C SER A 354 -3.53 10.26 -0.05
N GLU A 355 -3.03 9.32 0.77
CA GLU A 355 -3.57 7.95 0.83
C GLU A 355 -4.98 7.86 1.43
N ASP A 356 -5.32 8.79 2.33
CA ASP A 356 -6.63 8.94 2.96
C ASP A 356 -7.63 9.69 2.09
N CYS A 357 -7.24 10.11 0.87
CA CYS A 357 -8.08 10.84 -0.06
C CYS A 357 -8.56 9.95 -1.21
N ILE A 358 -9.88 9.88 -1.39
CA ILE A 358 -10.51 9.26 -2.55
C ILE A 358 -10.99 10.37 -3.49
N VAL A 359 -10.53 10.31 -4.74
CA VAL A 359 -10.95 11.22 -5.81
C VAL A 359 -12.04 10.55 -6.65
N SER A 360 -13.16 11.24 -6.82
CA SER A 360 -14.26 10.79 -7.68
C SER A 360 -14.66 11.90 -8.65
N LEU A 361 -14.79 11.55 -9.93
CA LEU A 361 -15.27 12.44 -10.98
C LEU A 361 -16.72 12.04 -11.32
N ASP A 362 -17.59 13.03 -11.38
CA ASP A 362 -18.99 12.85 -11.75
C ASP A 362 -19.37 13.82 -12.87
N THR A 363 -19.64 13.25 -14.05
CA THR A 363 -20.02 14.00 -15.24
C THR A 363 -21.46 14.50 -15.20
N VAL A 364 -22.32 13.90 -14.36
CA VAL A 364 -23.72 14.32 -14.20
C VAL A 364 -23.80 15.55 -13.31
N SER A 365 -23.11 15.55 -12.17
CA SER A 365 -23.04 16.72 -11.28
C SER A 365 -22.00 17.76 -11.72
N ASN A 366 -21.20 17.47 -12.76
CA ASN A 366 -20.11 18.31 -13.25
C ASN A 366 -19.09 18.67 -12.15
N SER A 367 -18.72 17.69 -11.32
CA SER A 367 -17.85 17.90 -10.16
C SER A 367 -16.77 16.83 -10.04
N ILE A 368 -15.61 17.26 -9.55
CA ILE A 368 -14.54 16.41 -9.03
C ILE A 368 -14.59 16.58 -7.51
N CYS A 369 -14.80 15.47 -6.80
CA CYS A 369 -14.88 15.42 -5.36
C CYS A 369 -13.64 14.74 -4.79
N PHE A 370 -13.00 15.40 -3.83
CA PHE A 370 -11.94 14.86 -2.98
C PHE A 370 -12.55 14.57 -1.62
N SER A 371 -12.59 13.30 -1.24
CA SER A 371 -13.15 12.85 0.04
C SER A 371 -12.04 12.32 0.93
N TYR A 372 -11.85 12.97 2.08
CA TYR A 372 -10.78 12.65 3.03
C TYR A 372 -11.35 11.81 4.17
N THR A 373 -10.84 10.59 4.32
CA THR A 373 -11.25 9.63 5.35
C THR A 373 -10.04 9.24 6.18
N PRO A 374 -9.82 9.88 7.34
CA PRO A 374 -8.74 9.51 8.25
C PRO A 374 -8.80 8.02 8.62
N PRO A 375 -7.68 7.34 8.89
CA PRO A 375 -7.66 5.90 9.21
C PRO A 375 -8.52 5.50 10.42
N THR A 376 -8.85 6.45 11.29
CA THR A 376 -9.64 6.26 12.51
C THR A 376 -11.14 6.40 12.30
N GLU A 377 -11.56 6.92 11.14
CA GLU A 377 -12.94 7.29 10.85
C GLU A 377 -13.55 6.40 9.77
N LEU A 378 -14.83 6.09 9.95
CA LEU A 378 -15.60 5.21 9.08
C LEU A 378 -16.21 5.94 7.87
N CYS A 379 -16.25 7.27 7.91
CA CYS A 379 -16.83 8.12 6.87
C CYS A 379 -15.86 9.27 6.56
N PRO A 380 -15.92 9.83 5.34
CA PRO A 380 -15.13 11.00 5.03
C PRO A 380 -15.51 12.16 5.94
N THR A 381 -14.51 12.77 6.57
CA THR A 381 -14.67 13.90 7.49
C THR A 381 -14.61 15.24 6.76
N LYS A 382 -13.93 15.29 5.61
CA LYS A 382 -13.79 16.50 4.80
C LYS A 382 -14.06 16.18 3.33
N TYR A 383 -14.76 17.09 2.67
CA TYR A 383 -14.98 17.05 1.22
C TYR A 383 -14.48 18.34 0.59
N GLN A 384 -13.82 18.22 -0.56
CA GLN A 384 -13.50 19.36 -1.42
C GLN A 384 -14.05 19.11 -2.81
N TYR A 385 -14.59 20.16 -3.43
CA TYR A 385 -15.23 20.07 -4.74
C TYR A 385 -14.63 21.09 -5.70
N ILE A 386 -14.29 20.63 -6.90
CA ILE A 386 -13.91 21.49 -8.02
C ILE A 386 -14.75 21.15 -9.25
N LYS A 387 -15.11 22.15 -10.04
CA LYS A 387 -15.97 21.99 -11.21
C LYS A 387 -15.24 21.26 -12.33
N LEU A 388 -15.77 20.12 -12.78
CA LEU A 388 -15.12 19.24 -13.75
C LEU A 388 -14.88 19.94 -15.11
N SER A 389 -15.89 20.59 -15.67
CA SER A 389 -15.78 21.26 -16.97
C SER A 389 -14.68 22.33 -17.00
N THR A 390 -14.47 23.05 -15.90
CA THR A 390 -13.43 24.08 -15.82
C THR A 390 -12.04 23.46 -15.90
N VAL A 391 -11.83 22.30 -15.26
CA VAL A 391 -10.56 21.57 -15.31
C VAL A 391 -10.37 20.90 -16.67
N GLU A 392 -11.42 20.33 -17.27
CA GLU A 392 -11.36 19.74 -18.62
C GLU A 392 -11.02 20.78 -19.69
N ASP A 393 -11.69 21.93 -19.68
CA ASP A 393 -11.44 23.01 -20.64
C ASP A 393 -10.00 23.54 -20.53
N LEU A 394 -9.54 23.77 -19.29
CA LEU A 394 -8.15 24.13 -19.00
C LEU A 394 -7.17 23.11 -19.56
N PHE A 395 -7.40 21.84 -19.23
CA PHE A 395 -6.50 20.77 -19.59
C PHE A 395 -6.38 20.68 -21.12
N ILE A 396 -7.50 20.73 -21.85
CA ILE A 396 -7.49 20.70 -23.31
C ILE A 396 -6.78 21.91 -23.90
N GLU A 397 -6.96 23.11 -23.32
CA GLU A 397 -6.30 24.32 -23.81
C GLU A 397 -4.77 24.20 -23.72
N ILE A 398 -4.25 23.78 -22.56
CA ILE A 398 -2.80 23.58 -22.37
C ILE A 398 -2.30 22.44 -23.25
N PHE A 399 -3.02 21.30 -23.27
CA PHE A 399 -2.66 20.15 -24.09
C PHE A 399 -2.57 20.52 -25.57
N THR A 400 -3.56 21.25 -26.10
CA THR A 400 -3.59 21.68 -27.51
C THR A 400 -2.43 22.62 -27.81
N LYS A 401 -2.11 23.55 -26.90
CA LYS A 401 -0.95 24.44 -27.03
C LYS A 401 0.35 23.65 -27.14
N ARG A 402 0.56 22.65 -26.27
CA ARG A 402 1.77 21.81 -26.29
C ARG A 402 1.89 20.97 -27.56
N VAL A 403 0.79 20.40 -28.04
CA VAL A 403 0.74 19.66 -29.31
C VAL A 403 1.05 20.55 -30.53
N GLN A 404 0.76 21.86 -30.44
CA GLN A 404 1.06 22.84 -31.51
C GLN A 404 2.52 23.30 -31.47
N GLU A 405 3.09 23.50 -30.28
CA GLU A 405 4.48 23.96 -30.10
C GLU A 405 5.51 22.86 -30.44
N ASP A 406 5.15 21.59 -30.27
CA ASP A 406 6.02 20.45 -30.57
C ASP A 406 5.84 19.98 -32.03
N GLU A 407 6.68 20.51 -32.94
CA GLU A 407 6.77 20.02 -34.33
C GLU A 407 7.18 18.53 -34.41
N ASN A 408 7.76 17.99 -33.33
CA ASN A 408 8.51 16.74 -33.31
C ASN A 408 7.91 15.71 -32.33
N ALA A 409 6.59 15.67 -32.18
CA ALA A 409 5.83 14.58 -31.54
C ALA A 409 6.07 13.16 -32.14
N SER A 410 7.12 13.00 -32.96
CA SER A 410 7.64 11.76 -33.56
C SER A 410 8.31 10.83 -32.56
N GLY A 411 9.01 11.35 -31.54
CA GLY A 411 9.65 10.52 -30.49
C GLY A 411 8.65 9.73 -29.65
N ILE A 412 7.45 10.28 -29.47
CA ILE A 412 6.35 9.73 -28.67
C ILE A 412 5.55 8.71 -29.48
N GLY A 413 5.43 8.94 -30.79
CA GLY A 413 4.85 7.98 -31.71
C GLY A 413 5.57 6.63 -31.68
N GLN A 414 6.90 6.62 -31.47
CA GLN A 414 7.67 5.38 -31.31
C GLN A 414 7.32 4.66 -30.01
N SER A 415 7.35 5.32 -28.84
CA SER A 415 7.01 4.69 -27.56
C SER A 415 5.55 4.23 -27.50
N ALA A 416 4.60 5.02 -28.01
CA ALA A 416 3.20 4.63 -28.11
C ALA A 416 2.98 3.48 -29.11
N SER A 417 3.75 3.45 -30.21
CA SER A 417 3.76 2.33 -31.16
C SER A 417 4.37 1.07 -30.55
N GLU A 418 5.44 1.18 -29.77
CA GLU A 418 6.05 0.04 -29.08
C GLU A 418 5.11 -0.57 -28.04
N LEU A 419 4.41 0.26 -27.26
CA LEU A 419 3.36 -0.19 -26.34
C LEU A 419 2.21 -0.88 -27.09
N TYR A 420 1.71 -0.26 -28.15
CA TYR A 420 0.67 -0.85 -29.00
C TYR A 420 1.12 -2.17 -29.62
N GLU A 421 2.34 -2.25 -30.18
CA GLU A 421 2.91 -3.46 -30.75
C GLU A 421 3.10 -4.56 -29.71
N ARG A 422 3.52 -4.21 -28.49
CA ARG A 422 3.63 -5.16 -27.37
C ARG A 422 2.27 -5.71 -26.98
N GLU A 423 1.24 -4.86 -26.91
CA GLU A 423 -0.14 -5.30 -26.66
C GLU A 423 -0.64 -6.22 -27.78
N GLN A 424 -0.40 -5.89 -29.05
CA GLN A 424 -0.79 -6.73 -30.19
C GLN A 424 -0.07 -8.07 -30.17
N LYS A 425 1.24 -8.09 -29.86
CA LYS A 425 2.01 -9.34 -29.67
C LYS A 425 1.45 -10.17 -28.52
N ASN A 426 1.05 -9.54 -27.41
CA ASN A 426 0.42 -10.24 -26.30
C ASN A 426 -0.94 -10.82 -26.69
N LYS A 427 -1.81 -10.03 -27.34
CA LYS A 427 -3.12 -10.51 -27.85
C LYS A 427 -2.95 -11.66 -28.84
N ALA A 428 -1.97 -11.58 -29.75
CA ALA A 428 -1.65 -12.66 -30.67
C ALA A 428 -1.14 -13.92 -29.94
N HIS A 429 -0.33 -13.76 -28.89
CA HIS A 429 0.10 -14.86 -28.04
C HIS A 429 -1.09 -15.52 -27.32
N LEU A 430 -1.98 -14.74 -26.72
CA LEU A 430 -3.21 -15.23 -26.08
C LEU A 430 -4.11 -15.97 -27.07
N GLN A 431 -4.28 -15.45 -28.30
CA GLN A 431 -5.02 -16.12 -29.36
C GLN A 431 -4.40 -17.47 -29.73
N LYS A 432 -3.06 -17.55 -29.80
CA LYS A 432 -2.36 -18.82 -30.06
C LYS A 432 -2.58 -19.82 -28.93
N THR A 433 -2.58 -19.35 -27.67
CA THR A 433 -2.89 -20.19 -26.49
C THR A 433 -4.32 -20.71 -26.56
N ILE A 434 -5.30 -19.85 -26.87
CA ILE A 434 -6.70 -20.25 -27.07
C ILE A 434 -6.82 -21.31 -28.17
N ALA A 435 -6.15 -21.14 -29.32
CA ALA A 435 -6.16 -22.13 -30.39
C ALA A 435 -5.58 -23.48 -29.95
N GLY A 436 -4.53 -23.47 -29.12
CA GLY A 436 -3.98 -24.67 -28.50
C GLY A 436 -4.95 -25.36 -27.53
N LEU A 437 -5.65 -24.58 -26.71
CA LEU A 437 -6.70 -25.08 -25.80
C LEU A 437 -7.90 -25.64 -26.56
N GLN A 438 -8.34 -24.99 -27.63
CA GLN A 438 -9.39 -25.47 -28.53
C GLN A 438 -9.01 -26.80 -29.19
N THR A 439 -7.76 -26.93 -29.66
CA THR A 439 -7.28 -28.21 -30.21
C THR A 439 -7.31 -29.32 -29.17
N LYS A 440 -6.96 -29.03 -27.91
CA LYS A 440 -7.08 -30.00 -26.81
C LYS A 440 -8.53 -30.34 -26.50
N TYR A 441 -9.41 -29.34 -26.50
CA TYR A 441 -10.85 -29.53 -26.34
C TYR A 441 -11.40 -30.47 -27.40
N ASP A 442 -11.12 -30.20 -28.68
CA ASP A 442 -11.60 -30.98 -29.81
C ASP A 442 -11.11 -32.44 -29.74
N ASN A 443 -9.85 -32.66 -29.34
CA ASN A 443 -9.31 -34.02 -29.15
C ASN A 443 -10.03 -34.79 -28.02
N ILE A 444 -10.24 -34.14 -26.86
CA ILE A 444 -10.93 -34.78 -25.73
C ILE A 444 -12.40 -35.04 -26.09
N TYR A 445 -13.03 -34.10 -26.79
CA TYR A 445 -14.41 -34.21 -27.26
C TYR A 445 -14.56 -35.33 -28.30
N ALA A 446 -13.61 -35.46 -29.24
CA ALA A 446 -13.56 -36.55 -30.21
C ALA A 446 -13.40 -37.92 -29.53
N ASP A 447 -12.50 -38.04 -28.55
CA ASP A 447 -12.30 -39.27 -27.76
C ASP A 447 -13.59 -39.70 -27.02
N LEU A 448 -14.39 -38.74 -26.54
CA LEU A 448 -15.65 -39.01 -25.82
C LEU A 448 -16.79 -39.42 -26.76
N ASN A 449 -16.82 -38.87 -27.97
CA ASN A 449 -17.83 -39.15 -29.00
C ASN A 449 -17.50 -40.34 -29.88
N ASP A 450 -16.24 -40.78 -29.93
CA ASP A 450 -15.85 -42.03 -30.58
C ASP A 450 -16.45 -43.22 -29.81
N THR A 451 -17.27 -44.01 -30.50
CA THR A 451 -18.06 -45.09 -29.91
C THR A 451 -17.19 -46.25 -29.42
N GLU A 452 -16.06 -46.54 -30.07
CA GLU A 452 -15.16 -47.62 -29.66
C GLU A 452 -14.27 -47.19 -28.50
N ILE A 453 -13.75 -45.98 -28.53
CA ILE A 453 -12.86 -45.45 -27.49
C ILE A 453 -13.67 -45.19 -26.22
N SER A 454 -14.84 -44.56 -26.33
CA SER A 454 -15.74 -44.29 -25.21
C SER A 454 -16.26 -45.57 -24.56
N ALA A 455 -16.51 -46.65 -25.32
CA ALA A 455 -16.93 -47.94 -24.74
C ALA A 455 -15.84 -48.61 -23.89
N ARG A 456 -14.55 -48.35 -24.18
CA ARG A 456 -13.41 -48.89 -23.43
C ARG A 456 -13.04 -48.07 -22.18
N MET A 457 -13.59 -46.87 -22.01
CA MET A 457 -13.32 -46.01 -20.87
C MET A 457 -14.17 -46.35 -19.64
N THR A 458 -13.55 -46.34 -18.46
CA THR A 458 -14.27 -46.47 -17.19
C THR A 458 -15.12 -45.22 -16.90
N LYS A 459 -16.15 -45.37 -16.07
CA LYS A 459 -17.02 -44.25 -15.65
C LYS A 459 -16.23 -43.09 -15.02
N GLN A 460 -15.19 -43.40 -14.24
CA GLN A 460 -14.30 -42.41 -13.64
C GLN A 460 -13.47 -41.65 -14.67
N THR A 461 -12.94 -42.34 -15.70
CA THR A 461 -12.17 -41.69 -16.78
C THR A 461 -13.04 -40.76 -17.61
N LYS A 462 -14.30 -41.13 -17.88
CA LYS A 462 -15.26 -40.26 -18.57
C LYS A 462 -15.56 -39.00 -17.76
N LEU A 463 -15.85 -39.15 -16.48
CA LEU A 463 -16.12 -38.03 -15.58
C LEU A 463 -14.95 -37.04 -15.57
N LYS A 464 -13.72 -37.54 -15.43
CA LYS A 464 -12.51 -36.72 -15.48
C LYS A 464 -12.35 -35.96 -16.80
N LYS A 465 -12.61 -36.61 -17.94
CA LYS A 465 -12.57 -35.94 -19.25
C LYS A 465 -13.64 -34.85 -19.38
N TYR A 466 -14.82 -35.02 -18.80
CA TYR A 466 -15.85 -33.96 -18.75
C TYR A 466 -15.44 -32.80 -17.85
N GLU A 467 -14.82 -33.07 -16.70
CA GLU A 467 -14.22 -32.05 -15.82
C GLU A 467 -13.11 -31.28 -16.56
N ASP A 468 -12.25 -31.98 -17.30
CA ASP A 468 -11.19 -31.37 -18.11
C ASP A 468 -11.78 -30.46 -19.22
N LEU A 469 -12.88 -30.87 -19.88
CA LEU A 469 -13.58 -30.03 -20.86
C LEU A 469 -14.12 -28.74 -20.23
N ALA A 470 -14.80 -28.84 -19.08
CA ALA A 470 -15.35 -27.69 -18.37
C ALA A 470 -14.25 -26.73 -17.90
N ALA A 471 -13.11 -27.25 -17.46
CA ALA A 471 -11.95 -26.45 -17.08
C ALA A 471 -11.35 -25.71 -18.29
N ILE A 472 -11.21 -26.38 -19.44
CA ILE A 472 -10.73 -25.76 -20.68
C ILE A 472 -11.69 -24.67 -21.17
N GLU A 473 -13.01 -24.90 -21.10
CA GLU A 473 -14.03 -23.91 -21.46
C GLU A 473 -13.92 -22.65 -20.58
N ALA A 474 -13.77 -22.83 -19.26
CA ALA A 474 -13.59 -21.71 -18.33
C ALA A 474 -12.29 -20.93 -18.62
N GLU A 475 -11.19 -21.62 -18.91
CA GLU A 475 -9.90 -21.01 -19.25
C GLU A 475 -9.98 -20.23 -20.58
N ILE A 476 -10.62 -20.80 -21.61
CA ILE A 476 -10.86 -20.10 -22.87
C ILE A 476 -11.71 -18.85 -22.63
N ALA A 477 -12.78 -18.94 -21.84
CA ALA A 477 -13.65 -17.79 -21.54
C ALA A 477 -12.89 -16.66 -20.85
N GLU A 478 -12.01 -16.97 -19.89
CA GLU A 478 -11.19 -15.96 -19.20
C GLU A 478 -10.15 -15.34 -20.14
N LEU A 479 -9.47 -16.14 -20.96
CA LEU A 479 -8.52 -15.62 -21.96
C LEU A 479 -9.22 -14.74 -23.02
N GLN A 480 -10.43 -15.12 -23.44
CA GLN A 480 -11.26 -14.31 -24.35
C GLN A 480 -11.66 -12.98 -23.71
N LYS A 481 -11.97 -12.97 -22.41
CA LYS A 481 -12.24 -11.75 -21.64
C LYS A 481 -11.03 -10.84 -21.54
N GLN A 482 -9.82 -11.38 -21.49
CA GLN A 482 -8.58 -10.58 -21.53
C GLN A 482 -8.35 -9.96 -22.92
N ILE A 483 -8.65 -10.68 -24.00
CA ILE A 483 -8.53 -10.16 -25.38
C ILE A 483 -9.58 -9.09 -25.66
N SER A 484 -10.80 -9.24 -25.13
CA SER A 484 -11.92 -8.32 -25.36
C SER A 484 -11.75 -6.98 -24.64
N LYS A 485 -10.78 -6.85 -23.73
CA LYS A 485 -10.41 -5.55 -23.16
C LYS A 485 -9.96 -4.60 -24.28
N PRO A 486 -10.47 -3.35 -24.31
CA PRO A 486 -10.03 -2.36 -25.28
C PRO A 486 -8.51 -2.17 -25.15
N SER A 487 -7.80 -2.06 -26.28
CA SER A 487 -6.36 -1.75 -26.27
C SER A 487 -6.13 -0.41 -25.60
N GLU A 488 -5.12 -0.30 -24.74
CA GLU A 488 -4.71 0.98 -24.18
C GLU A 488 -3.86 1.77 -25.19
N GLY A 489 -3.18 1.08 -26.11
CA GLY A 489 -2.41 1.70 -27.20
C GLY A 489 -3.24 2.11 -28.42
N ILE A 490 -2.79 3.17 -29.10
CA ILE A 490 -3.36 3.65 -30.38
C ILE A 490 -2.39 3.30 -31.52
N PRO A 491 -2.86 2.77 -32.66
CA PRO A 491 -2.02 2.65 -33.86
C PRO A 491 -1.42 4.00 -34.25
N ILE A 492 -0.13 4.03 -34.60
CA ILE A 492 0.61 5.28 -34.88
C ILE A 492 -0.05 6.17 -35.94
N VAL A 493 -0.69 5.56 -36.96
CA VAL A 493 -1.41 6.28 -38.02
C VAL A 493 -2.63 7.01 -37.44
N LYS A 494 -3.42 6.34 -36.60
CA LYS A 494 -4.60 6.93 -35.95
C LYS A 494 -4.20 7.99 -34.92
N LEU A 495 -3.05 7.82 -34.25
CA LEU A 495 -2.49 8.83 -33.37
C LEU A 495 -2.18 10.11 -34.16
N ASN A 496 -1.45 9.99 -35.28
CA ASN A 496 -1.11 11.13 -36.13
C ASN A 496 -2.36 11.82 -36.71
N GLU A 497 -3.35 11.06 -37.20
CA GLU A 497 -4.63 11.62 -37.64
C GLU A 497 -5.35 12.39 -36.53
N THR A 498 -5.31 11.88 -35.30
CA THR A 498 -5.98 12.52 -34.15
C THR A 498 -5.23 13.77 -33.70
N LEU A 499 -3.89 13.76 -33.71
CA LEU A 499 -3.06 14.94 -33.45
C LEU A 499 -3.28 16.03 -34.50
N GLU A 500 -3.41 15.66 -35.77
CA GLU A 500 -3.73 16.62 -36.84
C GLU A 500 -5.15 17.19 -36.68
N ALA A 501 -6.14 16.35 -36.34
CA ALA A 501 -7.49 16.80 -36.06
C ALA A 501 -7.58 17.70 -34.81
N LEU A 502 -6.78 17.41 -33.78
CA LEU A 502 -6.61 18.25 -32.58
C LEU A 502 -6.09 19.65 -32.96
N ARG A 503 -5.07 19.71 -33.83
CA ARG A 503 -4.50 20.98 -34.35
C ARG A 503 -5.53 21.83 -35.08
N GLN A 504 -6.51 21.21 -35.75
CA GLN A 504 -7.54 21.91 -36.51
C GLN A 504 -8.75 22.33 -35.64
N ASN A 505 -9.39 21.37 -34.95
CA ASN A 505 -10.56 21.65 -34.10
C ASN A 505 -10.85 20.49 -33.14
N TYR A 506 -10.32 20.57 -31.92
CA TYR A 506 -10.53 19.54 -30.89
C TYR A 506 -12.01 19.30 -30.52
N LYS A 507 -12.89 20.31 -30.64
CA LYS A 507 -14.31 20.21 -30.22
C LYS A 507 -15.13 19.23 -31.05
N LYS A 508 -14.66 18.87 -32.24
CA LYS A 508 -15.32 17.91 -33.13
C LYS A 508 -14.87 16.46 -32.88
N LEU A 509 -13.87 16.23 -32.05
CA LEU A 509 -13.35 14.89 -31.79
C LEU A 509 -14.19 14.15 -30.75
N PRO A 510 -14.49 12.86 -30.95
CA PRO A 510 -15.11 12.02 -29.92
C PRO A 510 -14.26 11.99 -28.65
N LYS A 511 -14.89 12.14 -27.47
CA LYS A 511 -14.19 12.14 -26.17
C LYS A 511 -13.35 10.88 -25.94
N ASP A 512 -13.82 9.71 -26.40
CA ASP A 512 -13.07 8.46 -26.28
C ASP A 512 -11.72 8.51 -27.03
N ARG A 513 -11.71 9.10 -28.24
CA ARG A 513 -10.48 9.25 -29.03
C ARG A 513 -9.54 10.26 -28.39
N LEU A 514 -10.08 11.39 -27.91
CA LEU A 514 -9.30 12.39 -27.18
C LEU A 514 -8.64 11.77 -25.95
N ARG A 515 -9.39 11.03 -25.15
CA ARG A 515 -8.89 10.41 -23.92
C ARG A 515 -7.75 9.43 -24.16
N GLN A 516 -7.85 8.61 -25.21
CA GLN A 516 -6.76 7.69 -25.58
C GLN A 516 -5.46 8.46 -25.86
N VAL A 517 -5.54 9.56 -26.63
CA VAL A 517 -4.37 10.38 -26.93
C VAL A 517 -3.86 11.04 -25.65
N ILE A 518 -4.74 11.69 -24.89
CA ILE A 518 -4.40 12.39 -23.64
C ILE A 518 -3.63 11.48 -22.67
N ASN A 519 -4.08 10.23 -22.48
CA ASN A 519 -3.42 9.27 -21.60
C ASN A 519 -1.99 8.90 -22.01
N ILE A 520 -1.62 9.05 -23.29
CA ILE A 520 -0.27 8.80 -23.78
C ILE A 520 0.69 9.92 -23.37
N PHE A 521 0.21 11.17 -23.34
CA PHE A 521 1.04 12.34 -23.10
C PHE A 521 1.06 12.78 -21.63
N THR A 522 0.13 12.28 -20.81
CA THR A 522 -0.15 12.82 -19.48
C THR A 522 0.08 11.76 -18.42
N LYS A 523 1.02 12.04 -17.51
CA LYS A 523 1.28 11.21 -16.33
C LYS A 523 0.24 11.42 -15.25
N GLY A 524 -0.20 12.67 -15.07
CA GLY A 524 -1.28 12.99 -14.15
C GLY A 524 -1.48 14.48 -13.92
N ILE A 525 -2.56 14.81 -13.23
CA ILE A 525 -3.00 16.18 -12.93
C ILE A 525 -3.13 16.31 -11.42
N GLU A 526 -2.32 17.18 -10.82
CA GLU A 526 -2.46 17.56 -9.43
C GLU A 526 -3.39 18.77 -9.33
N LEU A 527 -4.32 18.69 -8.38
CA LEU A 527 -5.22 19.78 -8.03
C LEU A 527 -5.12 20.00 -6.52
N LYS A 528 -4.94 21.25 -6.12
CA LYS A 528 -4.82 21.63 -4.71
C LYS A 528 -5.68 22.84 -4.41
N GLU A 529 -6.60 22.72 -3.45
CA GLU A 529 -7.31 23.88 -2.92
C GLU A 529 -6.29 24.77 -2.18
N LEU A 530 -6.14 26.02 -2.63
CA LEU A 530 -5.30 27.04 -1.99
C LEU A 530 -6.14 27.88 -1.04
N SER A 531 -7.33 28.26 -1.48
CA SER A 531 -8.34 28.96 -0.71
C SER A 531 -9.72 28.77 -1.36
N SER A 532 -10.76 29.31 -0.72
CA SER A 532 -12.16 29.15 -1.16
C SER A 532 -12.41 29.52 -2.63
N HIS A 533 -11.67 30.49 -3.18
CA HIS A 533 -11.76 30.89 -4.58
C HIS A 533 -10.61 30.40 -5.48
N PHE A 534 -9.50 29.93 -4.91
CA PHE A 534 -8.28 29.64 -5.64
C PHE A 534 -7.87 28.17 -5.54
N TRP A 535 -7.64 27.57 -6.70
CA TRP A 535 -7.10 26.22 -6.81
C TRP A 535 -5.78 26.25 -7.58
N GLY A 536 -4.75 25.61 -7.07
CA GLY A 536 -3.53 25.34 -7.80
C GLY A 536 -3.70 24.11 -8.68
N PHE A 537 -3.11 24.12 -9.86
CA PHE A 537 -2.98 22.93 -10.70
C PHE A 537 -1.54 22.70 -11.12
N ALA A 538 -1.16 21.43 -11.28
CA ALA A 538 0.05 21.04 -11.98
C ALA A 538 -0.26 19.86 -12.91
N ILE A 539 0.05 20.01 -14.20
CA ILE A 539 -0.07 18.93 -15.18
C ILE A 539 1.32 18.34 -15.39
N HIS A 540 1.45 17.05 -15.11
CA HIS A 540 2.65 16.28 -15.34
C HIS A 540 2.54 15.59 -16.70
N TRP A 541 3.39 16.02 -17.62
CA TRP A 541 3.49 15.43 -18.94
C TRP A 541 4.55 14.33 -18.96
N GLU A 542 4.37 13.35 -19.84
CA GLU A 542 5.39 12.31 -20.06
C GLU A 542 6.67 12.89 -20.68
N ILE A 543 6.53 13.94 -21.50
CA ILE A 543 7.65 14.48 -22.29
C ILE A 543 7.85 15.99 -22.19
N TRP A 544 6.81 16.76 -21.91
CA TRP A 544 6.90 18.22 -21.82
C TRP A 544 7.23 18.71 -20.40
N GLY A 545 7.54 17.83 -19.45
CA GLY A 545 7.79 18.26 -18.06
C GLY A 545 6.51 18.67 -17.34
N ILE A 546 6.50 19.82 -16.67
CA ILE A 546 5.39 20.22 -15.77
C ILE A 546 4.85 21.59 -16.12
N ASP A 547 3.53 21.68 -16.30
CA ASP A 547 2.80 22.95 -16.45
C ASP A 547 2.07 23.31 -15.15
N LYS A 548 2.29 24.53 -14.62
CA LYS A 548 1.70 24.98 -13.36
C LYS A 548 0.90 26.27 -13.51
N GLY A 549 -0.15 26.40 -12.71
CA GLY A 549 -0.91 27.63 -12.64
C GLY A 549 -1.99 27.62 -11.57
N ILE A 550 -2.87 28.61 -11.67
CA ILE A 550 -3.93 28.86 -10.69
C ILE A 550 -5.28 28.97 -11.43
N ILE A 551 -6.29 28.32 -10.88
CA ILE A 551 -7.70 28.42 -11.26
C ILE A 551 -8.40 29.34 -10.25
N TRP A 552 -9.10 30.33 -10.75
CA TRP A 552 -9.95 31.23 -9.98
C TRP A 552 -11.42 30.93 -10.24
N PHE A 553 -12.18 30.71 -9.17
CA PHE A 553 -13.62 30.53 -9.21
C PHE A 553 -14.36 31.79 -8.80
N LYS A 554 -15.42 32.12 -9.53
CA LYS A 554 -16.27 33.26 -9.18
C LYS A 554 -17.01 33.04 -7.87
N ASN A 555 -17.48 31.82 -7.64
CA ASN A 555 -18.19 31.44 -6.42
C ASN A 555 -17.22 30.63 -5.56
N SER A 556 -17.17 30.93 -4.27
CA SER A 556 -16.35 30.17 -3.32
C SER A 556 -16.90 28.76 -3.11
N SER A 557 -16.01 27.84 -2.74
CA SER A 557 -16.40 26.61 -2.05
C SER A 557 -17.13 26.96 -0.75
N ARG A 558 -18.10 26.13 -0.35
CA ARG A 558 -18.80 26.32 0.93
C ARG A 558 -17.82 26.02 2.05
N TYR A 559 -17.66 26.95 2.98
CA TYR A 559 -17.01 26.67 4.25
C TYR A 559 -17.94 25.78 5.09
N ASP A 560 -17.45 24.60 5.47
CA ASP A 560 -18.17 23.69 6.36
C ASP A 560 -18.10 24.24 7.80
N TRP A 561 -19.24 24.69 8.32
CA TRP A 561 -19.36 25.20 9.68
C TRP A 561 -19.59 24.05 10.64
N ASP A 562 -18.68 23.86 11.59
CA ASP A 562 -18.85 22.98 12.75
C ASP A 562 -19.24 23.78 14.01
N ASP A 563 -19.55 23.03 15.07
CA ASP A 563 -19.97 23.62 16.35
C ASP A 563 -18.84 24.46 16.99
N GLU A 564 -17.57 24.09 16.76
CA GLU A 564 -16.41 24.84 17.26
C GLU A 564 -16.27 26.21 16.58
N ALA A 565 -16.39 26.26 15.25
CA ALA A 565 -16.36 27.48 14.47
C ALA A 565 -17.53 28.41 14.81
N ASP A 566 -18.72 27.86 15.05
CA ASP A 566 -19.88 28.64 15.50
C ASP A 566 -19.66 29.24 16.90
N ASN A 567 -19.09 28.46 17.83
CA ASN A 567 -18.78 28.93 19.18
C ASN A 567 -17.69 30.01 19.17
N GLU A 568 -16.66 29.85 18.34
CA GLU A 568 -15.62 30.86 18.16
C GLU A 568 -16.19 32.15 17.55
N LEU A 569 -17.02 32.02 16.51
CA LEU A 569 -17.63 33.18 15.86
C LEU A 569 -18.51 33.97 16.84
N LYS A 570 -19.24 33.26 17.71
CA LYS A 570 -20.04 33.87 18.77
C LYS A 570 -19.16 34.55 19.83
N ARG A 571 -18.03 33.95 20.21
CA ARG A 571 -17.08 34.56 21.16
C ARG A 571 -16.52 35.87 20.62
N GLN A 572 -16.12 35.91 19.35
CA GLN A 572 -15.63 37.13 18.69
C GLN A 572 -16.72 38.22 18.66
N TYR A 573 -17.97 37.83 18.44
CA TYR A 573 -19.10 38.74 18.54
C TYR A 573 -19.30 39.33 19.93
N GLU A 574 -19.31 38.50 20.97
CA GLU A 574 -19.44 38.95 22.36
C GLU A 574 -18.29 39.84 22.81
N ALA A 575 -17.09 39.65 22.24
CA ALA A 575 -15.91 40.48 22.48
C ALA A 575 -15.95 41.84 21.75
N GLY A 576 -16.91 42.07 20.86
CA GLY A 576 -16.99 43.31 20.07
C GLY A 576 -15.88 43.43 19.01
N ALA A 577 -15.47 42.29 18.43
CA ALA A 577 -14.39 42.25 17.45
C ALA A 577 -14.65 43.16 16.24
N THR A 578 -13.58 43.78 15.75
CA THR A 578 -13.52 44.58 14.52
C THR A 578 -13.49 43.69 13.27
N GLU A 579 -13.75 44.28 12.08
CA GLU A 579 -13.68 43.56 10.79
C GLU A 579 -12.34 42.83 10.58
N GLN A 580 -11.23 43.43 11.03
CA GLN A 580 -9.89 42.83 10.92
C GLN A 580 -9.71 41.63 11.85
N GLU A 581 -10.21 41.72 13.08
CA GLU A 581 -10.12 40.63 14.07
C GLU A 581 -10.95 39.42 13.63
N TYR A 582 -12.14 39.65 13.05
CA TYR A 582 -12.93 38.56 12.44
C TYR A 582 -12.18 37.86 11.30
N MET A 583 -11.55 38.62 10.41
CA MET A 583 -10.78 38.04 9.29
C MET A 583 -9.51 37.32 9.74
N GLN A 584 -8.91 37.75 10.86
CA GLN A 584 -7.77 37.04 11.46
C GLN A 584 -8.19 35.74 12.14
N ALA A 585 -9.33 35.74 12.83
CA ALA A 585 -9.89 34.55 13.45
C ALA A 585 -10.38 33.52 12.41
N PHE A 586 -10.91 33.99 11.28
CA PHE A 586 -11.43 33.14 10.20
C PHE A 586 -10.81 33.50 8.84
N PRO A 587 -9.53 33.12 8.60
CA PRO A 587 -8.79 33.55 7.43
C PRO A 587 -9.32 33.02 6.09
N ASP A 588 -10.08 31.93 6.09
CA ASP A 588 -10.70 31.30 4.92
C ASP A 588 -12.14 31.78 4.63
N CYS A 589 -12.71 32.58 5.53
CA CYS A 589 -14.07 33.11 5.40
C CYS A 589 -14.05 34.58 4.98
N SER A 590 -14.90 34.95 4.03
CA SER A 590 -15.16 36.36 3.72
C SER A 590 -16.08 36.99 4.77
N LEU A 591 -15.99 38.31 4.98
CA LEU A 591 -16.86 39.00 5.93
C LEU A 591 -18.34 38.85 5.61
N SER A 592 -18.74 38.72 4.34
CA SER A 592 -20.13 38.43 3.97
C SER A 592 -20.57 37.03 4.38
N SER A 593 -19.68 36.03 4.33
CA SER A 593 -19.95 34.69 4.87
C SER A 593 -20.12 34.73 6.38
N LEU A 594 -19.18 35.38 7.09
CA LEU A 594 -19.23 35.56 8.55
C LEU A 594 -20.48 36.31 8.99
N SER A 595 -20.81 37.42 8.34
CA SER A 595 -22.01 38.23 8.58
C SER A 595 -23.29 37.39 8.43
N THR A 596 -23.36 36.57 7.36
CA THR A 596 -24.52 35.69 7.12
C THR A 596 -24.62 34.57 8.15
N ARG A 597 -23.50 33.95 8.54
CA ARG A 597 -23.49 32.89 9.56
C ARG A 597 -23.85 33.45 10.93
N LEU A 598 -23.25 34.57 11.31
CA LEU A 598 -23.50 35.23 12.58
C LEU A 598 -24.97 35.64 12.71
N TRP A 599 -25.59 36.16 11.65
CA TRP A 599 -27.05 36.40 11.65
C TRP A 599 -27.87 35.12 11.92
N ARG A 600 -27.43 33.95 11.45
CA ARG A 600 -28.15 32.69 11.77
C ARG A 600 -28.07 32.34 13.25
N ILE A 601 -26.93 32.63 13.89
CA ILE A 601 -26.64 32.34 15.31
C ILE A 601 -27.31 33.37 16.23
N VAL A 602 -27.03 34.66 16.04
CA VAL A 602 -27.42 35.74 16.97
C VAL A 602 -28.61 36.58 16.51
N LYS A 603 -29.12 36.36 15.29
CA LYS A 603 -30.27 37.07 14.68
C LYS A 603 -30.10 38.58 14.47
N GLU A 604 -28.86 39.07 14.56
CA GLU A 604 -28.48 40.47 14.31
C GLU A 604 -27.46 40.58 13.17
N TRP A 605 -27.26 41.79 12.64
CA TRP A 605 -26.28 42.10 11.58
C TRP A 605 -25.15 43.00 12.10
N PRO A 606 -24.26 42.49 12.97
CA PRO A 606 -23.19 43.31 13.55
C PRO A 606 -22.10 43.66 12.55
N ILE A 607 -21.94 42.88 11.48
CA ILE A 607 -21.03 43.16 10.36
C ILE A 607 -21.85 43.77 9.21
N PRO A 608 -21.66 45.07 8.88
CA PRO A 608 -22.45 45.77 7.86
C PRO A 608 -22.09 45.28 6.45
N GLN A 609 -23.07 44.92 5.60
CA GLN A 609 -22.80 44.38 4.27
C GLN A 609 -22.28 45.43 3.26
N GLN A 610 -20.97 45.62 3.20
CA GLN A 610 -20.33 46.54 2.25
C GLN A 610 -19.77 45.81 1.02
N ASN A 611 -20.64 45.20 0.22
CA ASN A 611 -20.30 44.36 -0.94
C ASN A 611 -19.48 45.03 -2.06
N HIS A 612 -19.26 46.35 -1.99
CA HIS A 612 -18.38 47.09 -2.91
C HIS A 612 -16.90 46.95 -2.53
N LYS A 613 -16.57 46.55 -1.30
CA LYS A 613 -15.20 46.35 -0.83
C LYS A 613 -14.72 44.90 -1.07
N PRO A 614 -13.47 44.68 -1.52
CA PRO A 614 -12.96 43.34 -1.82
C PRO A 614 -12.98 42.34 -0.65
N HIS A 615 -12.59 42.76 0.56
CA HIS A 615 -12.56 41.93 1.77
C HIS A 615 -13.94 41.48 2.28
N PHE A 616 -15.03 42.04 1.72
CA PHE A 616 -16.38 41.52 1.95
C PHE A 616 -16.69 40.28 1.11
N LYS A 617 -16.04 40.15 -0.05
CA LYS A 617 -16.27 39.03 -0.98
C LYS A 617 -15.18 37.97 -0.88
N LEU A 618 -13.95 38.37 -0.61
CA LEU A 618 -12.78 37.52 -0.54
C LEU A 618 -12.35 37.33 0.92
N SER A 619 -11.90 36.11 1.25
CA SER A 619 -11.27 35.82 2.53
C SER A 619 -9.87 36.44 2.62
N LEU A 620 -9.26 36.41 3.81
CA LEU A 620 -7.89 36.89 4.00
C LEU A 620 -6.90 36.07 3.15
N ASN A 621 -7.08 34.75 3.10
CA ASN A 621 -6.26 33.85 2.29
C ASN A 621 -6.48 34.08 0.78
N ASP A 622 -7.71 34.32 0.34
CA ASP A 622 -7.98 34.70 -1.06
C ASP A 622 -7.24 35.97 -1.45
N MET A 623 -7.19 36.98 -0.56
CA MET A 623 -6.47 38.21 -0.83
C MET A 623 -4.95 38.01 -0.93
N GLN A 624 -4.38 37.11 -0.13
CA GLN A 624 -2.95 36.76 -0.21
C GLN A 624 -2.63 36.08 -1.55
N HIS A 625 -3.43 35.09 -1.96
CA HIS A 625 -3.24 34.41 -3.24
C HIS A 625 -3.50 35.32 -4.44
N ALA A 626 -4.48 36.22 -4.35
CA ALA A 626 -4.71 37.22 -5.37
C ALA A 626 -3.53 38.18 -5.54
N LYS A 627 -2.82 38.52 -4.46
CA LYS A 627 -1.60 39.35 -4.53
C LYS A 627 -0.44 38.64 -5.22
N ILE A 628 -0.25 37.34 -4.95
CA ILE A 628 0.72 36.52 -5.68
C ILE A 628 0.40 36.49 -7.18
N LEU A 629 -0.89 36.41 -7.51
CA LEU A 629 -1.35 36.45 -8.89
C LEU A 629 -1.17 37.84 -9.54
N GLU A 630 -1.43 38.91 -8.80
CA GLU A 630 -1.15 40.30 -9.19
C GLU A 630 0.32 40.46 -9.57
N ASP A 631 1.23 40.02 -8.70
CA ASP A 631 2.68 40.14 -8.91
C ASP A 631 3.15 39.35 -10.15
N ALA A 632 2.50 38.22 -10.44
CA ALA A 632 2.84 37.38 -11.59
C ALA A 632 2.21 37.83 -12.92
N THR A 633 0.99 38.38 -12.90
CA THR A 633 0.19 38.66 -14.11
C THR A 633 -0.03 40.14 -14.40
N GLY A 634 0.23 41.03 -13.43
CA GLY A 634 -0.06 42.46 -13.50
C GLY A 634 -1.53 42.84 -13.39
N LEU A 635 -2.44 41.88 -13.15
CA LEU A 635 -3.88 42.12 -13.02
C LEU A 635 -4.27 42.46 -11.59
N SER A 636 -4.92 43.60 -11.36
CA SER A 636 -5.34 43.99 -10.01
C SER A 636 -6.43 43.08 -9.41
N LEU A 637 -6.51 43.04 -8.08
CA LEU A 637 -7.48 42.35 -7.23
C LEU A 637 -8.91 42.68 -7.64
N LYS A 638 -9.16 43.93 -8.02
CA LYS A 638 -10.46 44.38 -8.51
C LYS A 638 -10.78 43.77 -9.88
N GLU A 639 -9.81 43.73 -10.79
CA GLU A 639 -9.96 43.11 -12.10
C GLU A 639 -10.09 41.59 -12.03
N ILE A 640 -9.51 40.95 -11.00
CA ILE A 640 -9.69 39.52 -10.71
C ILE A 640 -11.12 39.29 -10.19
N ALA A 641 -11.57 40.06 -9.20
CA ALA A 641 -12.86 39.89 -8.53
C ALA A 641 -14.09 40.30 -9.37
N ASP A 642 -13.96 41.25 -10.29
CA ASP A 642 -15.07 41.74 -11.14
C ASP A 642 -15.41 40.80 -12.31
N LYS A 643 -14.67 39.70 -12.50
CA LYS A 643 -14.87 38.75 -13.60
C LYS A 643 -16.17 37.96 -13.44
N LYS A 644 -17.00 37.95 -14.49
CA LYS A 644 -18.34 37.33 -14.47
C LYS A 644 -18.35 35.79 -14.57
N ALA A 645 -17.21 35.14 -14.77
CA ALA A 645 -17.05 33.69 -14.95
C ALA A 645 -15.69 33.20 -14.45
N ASP A 646 -15.60 31.90 -14.13
CA ASP A 646 -14.37 31.20 -13.70
C ASP A 646 -13.22 31.43 -14.69
N LYS A 647 -11.98 31.56 -14.19
CA LYS A 647 -10.80 31.88 -15.01
C LYS A 647 -9.62 31.00 -14.64
N VAL A 648 -8.74 30.79 -15.60
CA VAL A 648 -7.47 30.11 -15.38
C VAL A 648 -6.30 31.01 -15.75
N PHE A 649 -5.25 30.94 -14.94
CA PHE A 649 -4.03 31.70 -15.10
C PHE A 649 -2.86 30.73 -15.16
N PHE A 650 -2.22 30.68 -16.32
CA PHE A 650 -0.98 29.95 -16.52
C PHE A 650 0.19 30.75 -15.96
N MET A 651 1.01 30.14 -15.10
CA MET A 651 2.10 30.86 -14.41
C MET A 651 3.48 30.45 -14.92
N GLU A 652 3.74 29.15 -15.06
CA GLU A 652 5.10 28.66 -15.32
C GLU A 652 5.08 27.31 -16.05
N HIS A 653 6.08 27.12 -16.92
CA HIS A 653 6.45 25.82 -17.48
C HIS A 653 7.82 25.41 -16.98
N ILE A 654 7.96 24.17 -16.50
CA ILE A 654 9.23 23.58 -16.12
C ILE A 654 9.57 22.47 -17.11
N ASP A 655 10.57 22.71 -17.97
CA ASP A 655 11.04 21.73 -18.94
C ASP A 655 11.50 20.44 -18.25
N ALA A 656 11.29 19.30 -18.91
CA ALA A 656 11.69 17.99 -18.40
C ALA A 656 13.18 17.92 -18.00
N ALA A 657 14.06 18.64 -18.71
CA ALA A 657 15.50 18.70 -18.44
C ALA A 657 15.87 19.47 -17.16
N ASN A 658 14.97 20.33 -16.66
CA ASN A 658 15.21 21.22 -15.53
C ASN A 658 14.36 20.88 -14.29
N ILE A 659 13.70 19.71 -14.28
CA ILE A 659 12.98 19.25 -13.10
C ILE A 659 14.00 18.99 -11.98
N PRO A 660 13.93 19.71 -10.84
CA PRO A 660 14.84 19.49 -9.74
C PRO A 660 14.65 18.06 -9.21
N MET A 661 15.68 17.22 -9.35
CA MET A 661 15.69 15.91 -8.70
C MET A 661 15.60 16.11 -7.19
N CYS A 662 14.61 15.49 -6.54
CA CYS A 662 14.58 15.44 -5.08
C CYS A 662 15.86 14.74 -4.57
N ASP A 663 16.32 15.11 -3.38
CA ASP A 663 17.56 14.54 -2.81
C ASP A 663 17.46 13.03 -2.54
N GLU A 664 16.26 12.45 -2.52
CA GLU A 664 16.03 11.00 -2.46
C GLU A 664 16.40 10.27 -3.76
N CYS A 665 16.40 10.95 -4.92
CA CYS A 665 16.78 10.35 -6.20
C CYS A 665 18.29 10.38 -6.49
N LYS A 666 19.10 11.12 -5.70
CA LYS A 666 20.57 11.14 -5.83
C LYS A 666 21.24 9.92 -5.20
N ALA A 667 20.56 9.26 -4.25
CA ALA A 667 20.97 7.96 -3.72
C ALA A 667 20.31 6.88 -4.57
N GLY A 668 21.09 6.25 -5.46
CA GLY A 668 20.61 5.34 -6.51
C GLY A 668 19.48 4.41 -6.07
N CYS A 669 18.28 4.67 -6.58
CA CYS A 669 17.15 3.75 -6.51
C CYS A 669 17.09 3.00 -7.84
N ASP A 670 17.28 1.68 -7.72
CA ASP A 670 17.17 0.69 -8.79
C ASP A 670 15.87 0.89 -9.57
N THR A 671 16.00 0.96 -10.90
CA THR A 671 14.89 1.02 -11.86
C THR A 671 14.16 -0.33 -11.95
N SER A 672 13.53 -0.75 -10.86
CA SER A 672 12.66 -1.91 -10.82
C SER A 672 11.63 -1.81 -9.69
N VAL A 673 10.77 -0.79 -9.73
CA VAL A 673 9.48 -0.84 -9.02
C VAL A 673 8.39 -0.69 -10.08
N PRO A 674 7.72 -1.77 -10.50
CA PRO A 674 6.53 -1.65 -11.31
C PRO A 674 5.46 -0.96 -10.47
N ILE A 675 4.89 0.11 -11.04
CA ILE A 675 3.64 0.72 -10.59
C ILE A 675 2.60 -0.39 -10.62
N ALA A 676 2.34 -0.98 -9.45
CA ALA A 676 1.29 -1.95 -9.28
C ALA A 676 -0.04 -1.18 -9.32
N VAL A 677 -0.68 -1.25 -10.48
CA VAL A 677 -2.12 -1.03 -10.61
C VAL A 677 -2.81 -2.10 -9.77
N GLN A 678 -3.38 -1.71 -8.63
CA GLN A 678 -4.48 -2.41 -7.95
C GLN A 678 -5.36 -1.43 -7.19
#